data_AF-A0A438N7C5-F1
#
_entry.id   AF-A0A438N7C5-F1
#
_cell.length_a   1.000
_cell.length_b   1.000
_cell.length_c   1.000
_cell.angle_alpha   90.00
_cell.angle_beta   90.00
_cell.angle_gamma   90.00
#
_symmetry.space_group_name_H-M   'P 1'
#
loop_
_entity.id
_entity.type
_entity.pdbx_description
1 polymer ?
#
loop_
_entity_poly.entity_id
_entity_poly.type
_entity_poly.pdbx_seq_one_letter_code
_entity_poly.pdbx_strand_id
1 'polypeptide(L)'
;MDWQQKNAREHWDWKKNPIRFYTPDPEELKEWQQSLPWKLEDVFDFFSGLREGDVLEFRPSPPAECDQVDEIGTASATFDVIKMLFAHGGSIHKGQLLHFAAGRQLPDRLEVVTYLVNKGAPINDIMYQHDQGSIDLQFGVGLVTPLHGAASNGYLDVVQLLVEHGADLIPSPAEARIEKILLIHIPLSTERETFEAPRPSVLFKCFDFSGGAELYATACFKSPSALSAQSTSKTSPVASTLSTATSPSATTVPVPNASSSVTSSATPRATSSATSPASSSPSSTASRTSSASSVPTGGRLQYGGVNIAGFEFGTYDTCGVHTNPPYVNPTNWVAQINHFVNDDKLNAFRLPVAWQYLINQYDGADIASNTINTGNFAQYDQLVSGCLNSGAALCLIDLHNYARFNGKIIGQDGPTAAQFANLWGQIATKYAGQSRVAFNLMNEPHDESCNSPNGGVIDIQKWAATLQLAVNAIRAAGATSQLIILSGKGWTHAATYLPSSSDGSGPALMGITDPAGGTSKLIFEVHEYLDSNNSGCNCDCVTNNIGTAYGRGGFSALADYLRSNGRFAMLTESGGLNNNNCATYLCQELSFLANNTDVFLGYTTWSAGGFDSNYELTQTPTQNGNTWTDTSLVTSCVVKCFQGQC
;
A
#
# COMPACT_ATOMS: atom_id res chain seq x y z
N MET A 1 16.79 -43.55 -6.38
CA MET A 1 15.60 -42.76 -6.76
C MET A 1 14.50 -43.66 -7.30
N ASP A 2 14.57 -44.16 -8.54
CA ASP A 2 13.48 -44.93 -9.19
C ASP A 2 12.87 -46.07 -8.33
N TRP A 3 13.71 -46.98 -7.79
CA TRP A 3 13.26 -48.03 -6.86
C TRP A 3 12.61 -47.49 -5.56
N GLN A 4 13.09 -46.36 -5.04
CA GLN A 4 12.57 -45.77 -3.79
C GLN A 4 11.19 -45.11 -4.01
N GLN A 5 11.00 -44.42 -5.13
CA GLN A 5 9.69 -43.87 -5.51
C GLN A 5 8.66 -44.99 -5.73
N LYS A 6 9.04 -46.06 -6.44
CA LYS A 6 8.15 -47.20 -6.69
C LYS A 6 7.76 -47.92 -5.40
N ASN A 7 8.72 -48.19 -4.50
CA ASN A 7 8.47 -48.86 -3.23
C ASN A 7 7.60 -48.01 -2.27
N ALA A 8 7.76 -46.69 -2.29
CA ALA A 8 6.87 -45.77 -1.56
C ALA A 8 5.43 -45.79 -2.11
N ARG A 9 5.23 -45.85 -3.43
CA ARG A 9 3.89 -45.87 -4.05
C ARG A 9 3.18 -47.21 -3.86
N GLU A 10 3.89 -48.34 -3.92
CA GLU A 10 3.29 -49.68 -3.88
C GLU A 10 3.02 -50.20 -2.45
N HIS A 11 3.69 -49.68 -1.41
CA HIS A 11 3.67 -50.26 -0.05
C HIS A 11 3.38 -49.27 1.10
N TRP A 12 2.91 -48.05 0.83
CA TRP A 12 2.57 -47.09 1.88
C TRP A 12 1.25 -47.44 2.61
N ASP A 13 1.37 -48.03 3.79
CA ASP A 13 0.24 -48.26 4.70
C ASP A 13 -0.15 -46.95 5.40
N TRP A 14 -1.09 -46.21 4.81
CA TRP A 14 -1.63 -44.94 5.33
C TRP A 14 -2.20 -45.04 6.77
N LYS A 15 -2.52 -46.25 7.27
CA LYS A 15 -2.99 -46.47 8.65
C LYS A 15 -1.84 -46.71 9.64
N LYS A 16 -0.68 -47.21 9.19
CA LYS A 16 0.52 -47.40 10.04
C LYS A 16 1.50 -46.23 9.97
N ASN A 17 1.60 -45.57 8.81
CA ASN A 17 2.50 -44.45 8.55
C ASN A 17 1.70 -43.16 8.24
N PRO A 18 0.95 -42.59 9.20
CA PRO A 18 0.28 -41.32 8.99
C PRO A 18 1.32 -40.19 8.87
N ILE A 19 1.13 -39.30 7.89
CA ILE A 19 1.82 -38.01 7.87
C ILE A 19 1.29 -37.21 9.07
N ARG A 20 2.13 -37.02 10.09
CA ARG A 20 1.75 -36.30 11.31
C ARG A 20 2.03 -34.81 11.16
N PHE A 21 0.98 -34.04 10.90
CA PHE A 21 0.97 -32.62 11.19
C PHE A 21 0.89 -32.43 12.71
N TYR A 22 1.74 -31.57 13.28
CA TYR A 22 1.78 -31.38 14.72
C TYR A 22 0.58 -30.52 15.15
N THR A 23 -0.41 -31.17 15.74
CA THR A 23 -1.49 -30.52 16.51
C THR A 23 -1.19 -30.75 18.00
N PRO A 24 -1.27 -29.72 18.88
CA PRO A 24 -0.89 -29.87 20.29
C PRO A 24 -1.78 -30.88 21.03
N ASP A 25 -1.26 -31.44 22.13
CA ASP A 25 -1.99 -32.42 22.95
C ASP A 25 -3.29 -31.80 23.52
N PRO A 26 -4.46 -32.47 23.45
CA PRO A 26 -5.70 -31.98 24.03
C PRO A 26 -5.66 -31.62 25.53
N GLU A 27 -4.77 -32.24 26.33
CA GLU A 27 -4.59 -31.85 27.74
C GLU A 27 -3.64 -30.65 27.90
N GLU A 28 -2.60 -30.51 27.07
CA GLU A 28 -1.83 -29.24 26.98
C GLU A 28 -2.74 -28.09 26.54
N LEU A 29 -3.65 -28.34 25.58
CA LEU A 29 -4.64 -27.38 25.11
C LEU A 29 -5.59 -26.95 26.23
N LYS A 30 -5.94 -27.85 27.17
CA LYS A 30 -6.77 -27.54 28.34
C LYS A 30 -6.05 -26.70 29.38
N GLU A 31 -4.80 -27.04 29.71
CA GLU A 31 -4.00 -26.22 30.65
C GLU A 31 -3.78 -24.81 30.07
N TRP A 32 -3.52 -24.72 28.77
CA TRP A 32 -3.43 -23.47 28.04
C TRP A 32 -4.76 -22.70 28.01
N GLN A 33 -5.89 -23.35 27.70
CA GLN A 33 -7.24 -22.76 27.74
C GLN A 33 -7.63 -22.22 29.13
N GLN A 34 -7.24 -22.90 30.21
CA GLN A 34 -7.49 -22.43 31.58
C GLN A 34 -6.66 -21.21 31.98
N SER A 35 -5.57 -20.91 31.23
CA SER A 35 -4.71 -19.75 31.46
C SER A 35 -5.13 -18.49 30.71
N LEU A 36 -6.09 -18.59 29.78
CA LEU A 36 -6.56 -17.46 28.97
C LEU A 36 -7.72 -16.71 29.66
N PRO A 37 -7.73 -15.36 29.66
CA PRO A 37 -8.78 -14.56 30.29
C PRO A 37 -10.13 -14.54 29.54
N TRP A 38 -10.20 -15.15 28.34
CA TRP A 38 -11.38 -15.22 27.49
C TRP A 38 -11.51 -16.63 26.92
N LYS A 39 -12.72 -17.05 26.54
CA LYS A 39 -12.94 -18.41 26.02
C LYS A 39 -12.79 -18.45 24.49
N LEU A 40 -12.30 -19.58 23.98
CA LEU A 40 -12.08 -19.80 22.55
C LEU A 40 -13.39 -19.82 21.72
N GLU A 41 -14.51 -20.11 22.38
CA GLU A 41 -15.87 -20.06 21.81
C GLU A 41 -16.36 -18.64 21.48
N ASP A 42 -15.64 -17.58 21.92
CA ASP A 42 -15.92 -16.18 21.57
C ASP A 42 -15.08 -15.67 20.36
N VAL A 43 -14.26 -16.52 19.73
CA VAL A 43 -13.32 -16.13 18.65
C VAL A 43 -13.66 -16.74 17.27
N PHE A 44 -14.55 -17.74 17.21
CA PHE A 44 -14.93 -18.42 15.97
C PHE A 44 -16.42 -18.28 15.61
N ASP A 45 -16.90 -17.03 15.50
CA ASP A 45 -18.15 -16.71 14.80
C ASP A 45 -17.92 -15.62 13.75
N PHE A 46 -17.54 -16.02 12.53
CA PHE A 46 -17.39 -15.09 11.40
C PHE A 46 -17.63 -15.74 10.02
N PHE A 47 -18.67 -16.56 9.87
CA PHE A 47 -19.18 -16.97 8.56
C PHE A 47 -20.72 -16.90 8.47
N SER A 48 -21.27 -15.71 8.72
CA SER A 48 -22.64 -15.38 8.34
C SER A 48 -22.67 -14.38 7.17
N GLY A 49 -22.76 -14.90 5.94
CA GLY A 49 -23.34 -14.16 4.82
C GLY A 49 -22.46 -13.93 3.59
N LEU A 50 -22.54 -14.86 2.64
CA LEU A 50 -23.00 -14.53 1.29
C LEU A 50 -24.17 -15.47 0.95
N ARG A 51 -25.22 -14.92 0.34
CA ARG A 51 -26.45 -15.65 -0.02
C ARG A 51 -26.42 -15.95 -1.52
N GLU A 52 -27.05 -17.06 -1.93
CA GLU A 52 -27.42 -17.28 -3.34
C GLU A 52 -28.24 -16.09 -3.85
N GLY A 53 -27.86 -15.51 -5.00
CA GLY A 53 -28.63 -14.40 -5.59
C GLY A 53 -28.04 -13.76 -6.85
N ASP A 54 -26.74 -13.48 -6.87
CA ASP A 54 -26.16 -12.53 -7.85
C ASP A 54 -25.78 -13.19 -9.18
N VAL A 55 -26.80 -13.53 -9.96
CA VAL A 55 -26.70 -13.96 -11.36
C VAL A 55 -26.55 -12.74 -12.26
N LEU A 56 -25.35 -12.50 -12.80
CA LEU A 56 -25.15 -11.49 -13.85
C LEU A 56 -25.56 -12.06 -15.23
N GLU A 57 -26.47 -11.36 -15.91
CA GLU A 57 -27.07 -11.83 -17.16
C GLU A 57 -26.11 -11.85 -18.36
N PHE A 58 -26.32 -12.83 -19.23
CA PHE A 58 -25.52 -13.15 -20.41
C PHE A 58 -25.88 -12.27 -21.64
N ARG A 59 -24.89 -11.74 -22.37
CA ARG A 59 -25.04 -11.27 -23.78
C ARG A 59 -23.68 -10.96 -24.45
N PRO A 60 -23.53 -11.13 -25.78
CA PRO A 60 -23.44 -12.46 -26.39
C PRO A 60 -22.17 -12.66 -27.26
N SER A 61 -21.74 -13.92 -27.38
CA SER A 61 -20.80 -14.46 -28.39
C SER A 61 -19.41 -13.81 -28.53
N PRO A 62 -18.33 -14.45 -28.05
CA PRO A 62 -16.96 -14.03 -28.38
C PRO A 62 -16.64 -14.28 -29.86
N PRO A 63 -15.68 -13.54 -30.45
CA PRO A 63 -15.22 -13.78 -31.82
C PRO A 63 -14.58 -15.17 -31.95
N ALA A 64 -14.68 -15.74 -33.16
CA ALA A 64 -14.19 -17.09 -33.43
C ALA A 64 -12.66 -17.15 -33.53
N GLU A 65 -11.99 -17.46 -32.42
CA GLU A 65 -10.72 -18.21 -32.28
C GLU A 65 -10.25 -18.15 -30.80
N CYS A 66 -10.77 -19.05 -29.95
CA CYS A 66 -10.38 -19.19 -28.54
C CYS A 66 -9.47 -20.41 -28.33
N ASP A 67 -8.28 -20.37 -28.92
CA ASP A 67 -7.29 -21.48 -28.94
C ASP A 67 -6.58 -21.77 -27.60
N GLN A 68 -7.00 -21.14 -26.49
CA GLN A 68 -6.28 -21.11 -25.22
C GLN A 68 -7.22 -21.17 -24.00
N VAL A 69 -6.87 -22.00 -23.02
CA VAL A 69 -7.30 -21.86 -21.62
C VAL A 69 -6.20 -21.05 -20.94
N ASP A 70 -6.52 -19.97 -20.24
CA ASP A 70 -5.52 -19.18 -19.52
C ASP A 70 -5.43 -19.55 -18.03
N GLU A 71 -4.39 -19.05 -17.39
CA GLU A 71 -4.04 -19.34 -16.00
C GLU A 71 -5.05 -18.68 -15.04
N ILE A 72 -5.51 -17.46 -15.39
CA ILE A 72 -6.51 -16.66 -14.68
C ILE A 72 -7.86 -17.41 -14.64
N GLY A 73 -8.30 -17.97 -15.77
CA GLY A 73 -9.52 -18.76 -15.86
C GLY A 73 -9.47 -20.03 -15.00
N THR A 74 -8.30 -20.64 -14.82
CA THR A 74 -8.18 -21.86 -14.00
C THR A 74 -8.12 -21.57 -12.50
N ALA A 75 -7.52 -20.44 -12.10
CA ALA A 75 -7.54 -19.99 -10.72
C ALA A 75 -8.95 -19.56 -10.25
N SER A 76 -9.68 -18.82 -11.10
CA SER A 76 -10.85 -18.04 -10.66
C SER A 76 -12.17 -18.33 -11.37
N ALA A 77 -12.19 -18.90 -12.59
CA ALA A 77 -13.46 -19.19 -13.28
C ALA A 77 -14.12 -20.46 -12.70
N THR A 78 -15.44 -20.58 -12.84
CA THR A 78 -16.18 -21.76 -12.39
C THR A 78 -15.76 -23.02 -13.16
N PHE A 79 -15.87 -24.19 -12.54
CA PHE A 79 -15.54 -25.46 -13.19
C PHE A 79 -16.24 -25.67 -14.54
N ASP A 80 -17.45 -25.13 -14.73
CA ASP A 80 -18.16 -25.22 -16.02
C ASP A 80 -17.56 -24.31 -17.11
N VAL A 81 -17.00 -23.15 -16.76
CA VAL A 81 -16.20 -22.34 -17.70
C VAL A 81 -14.92 -23.07 -18.08
N ILE A 82 -14.25 -23.72 -17.13
CA ILE A 82 -13.06 -24.55 -17.42
C ILE A 82 -13.41 -25.68 -18.40
N LYS A 83 -14.50 -26.43 -18.16
CA LYS A 83 -15.01 -27.46 -19.09
C LYS A 83 -15.34 -26.88 -20.46
N MET A 84 -15.96 -25.70 -20.52
CA MET A 84 -16.31 -25.02 -21.77
C MET A 84 -15.05 -24.67 -22.58
N LEU A 85 -14.01 -24.11 -21.96
CA LEU A 85 -12.75 -23.77 -22.64
C LEU A 85 -12.08 -25.02 -23.25
N PHE A 86 -12.08 -26.16 -22.55
CA PHE A 86 -11.62 -27.44 -23.12
C PHE A 86 -12.53 -27.98 -24.23
N ALA A 87 -13.84 -27.75 -24.17
CA ALA A 87 -14.77 -28.13 -25.24
C ALA A 87 -14.57 -27.30 -26.53
N HIS A 88 -13.99 -26.10 -26.41
CA HIS A 88 -13.70 -25.18 -27.52
C HIS A 88 -12.25 -25.21 -28.02
N GLY A 89 -11.46 -26.22 -27.66
CA GLY A 89 -10.11 -26.44 -28.21
C GLY A 89 -8.95 -26.09 -27.27
N GLY A 90 -9.24 -25.68 -26.03
CA GLY A 90 -8.24 -25.41 -25.01
C GLY A 90 -7.25 -26.55 -24.79
N SER A 91 -5.95 -26.23 -24.73
CA SER A 91 -4.86 -27.20 -24.54
C SER A 91 -4.57 -27.44 -23.06
N ILE A 92 -4.41 -28.71 -22.68
CA ILE A 92 -4.01 -29.12 -21.31
C ILE A 92 -2.51 -28.91 -21.03
N HIS A 93 -1.72 -28.62 -22.07
CA HIS A 93 -0.26 -28.45 -22.00
C HIS A 93 0.19 -27.00 -22.28
N LYS A 94 -0.73 -26.02 -22.24
CA LYS A 94 -0.40 -24.59 -22.35
C LYS A 94 -0.75 -23.91 -21.03
N GLY A 95 0.19 -23.16 -20.47
CA GLY A 95 0.06 -22.57 -19.14
C GLY A 95 0.18 -23.59 -18.00
N GLN A 96 0.18 -23.09 -16.77
CA GLN A 96 0.50 -23.83 -15.55
C GLN A 96 -0.77 -24.26 -14.80
N LEU A 97 -1.75 -24.76 -15.56
CA LEU A 97 -3.13 -24.97 -15.14
C LEU A 97 -3.23 -25.81 -13.84
N LEU A 98 -2.35 -26.82 -13.69
CA LEU A 98 -2.36 -27.71 -12.53
C LEU A 98 -1.77 -27.05 -11.26
N HIS A 99 -0.80 -26.16 -11.39
CA HIS A 99 -0.24 -25.37 -10.27
C HIS A 99 -1.32 -24.46 -9.69
N PHE A 100 -2.03 -23.73 -10.56
CA PHE A 100 -3.13 -22.84 -10.16
C PHE A 100 -4.33 -23.61 -9.60
N ALA A 101 -4.71 -24.74 -10.20
CA ALA A 101 -5.74 -25.60 -9.65
C ALA A 101 -5.36 -26.19 -8.28
N ALA A 102 -4.09 -26.54 -8.06
CA ALA A 102 -3.61 -27.02 -6.77
C ALA A 102 -3.62 -25.95 -5.67
N GLY A 103 -3.50 -24.65 -6.02
CA GLY A 103 -3.62 -23.52 -5.09
C GLY A 103 -5.04 -22.93 -4.93
N ARG A 104 -5.98 -23.30 -5.81
CA ARG A 104 -7.33 -22.73 -5.93
C ARG A 104 -8.11 -22.72 -4.61
N GLN A 105 -8.62 -21.56 -4.20
CA GLN A 105 -9.36 -21.41 -2.94
C GLN A 105 -10.85 -21.81 -3.01
N LEU A 106 -11.40 -21.94 -4.21
CA LEU A 106 -12.81 -22.31 -4.44
C LEU A 106 -13.10 -23.78 -4.06
N PRO A 107 -14.33 -24.10 -3.60
CA PRO A 107 -14.66 -25.43 -3.06
C PRO A 107 -14.64 -26.54 -4.11
N ASP A 108 -14.73 -26.21 -5.40
CA ASP A 108 -14.58 -27.14 -6.54
C ASP A 108 -13.11 -27.51 -6.84
N ARG A 109 -12.13 -27.04 -6.03
CA ARG A 109 -10.69 -27.32 -6.19
C ARG A 109 -10.39 -28.78 -6.52
N LEU A 110 -10.84 -29.71 -5.68
CA LEU A 110 -10.53 -31.13 -5.83
C LEU A 110 -11.07 -31.69 -7.15
N GLU A 111 -12.24 -31.22 -7.59
CA GLU A 111 -12.92 -31.64 -8.82
C GLU A 111 -12.21 -31.08 -10.05
N VAL A 112 -11.76 -29.82 -9.99
CA VAL A 112 -10.93 -29.16 -11.03
C VAL A 112 -9.57 -29.85 -11.17
N VAL A 113 -8.85 -30.09 -10.06
CA VAL A 113 -7.57 -30.82 -10.10
C VAL A 113 -7.76 -32.22 -10.66
N THR A 114 -8.77 -32.97 -10.19
CA THR A 114 -9.10 -34.31 -10.69
C THR A 114 -9.36 -34.28 -12.20
N TYR A 115 -10.07 -33.28 -12.70
CA TYR A 115 -10.36 -33.14 -14.12
C TYR A 115 -9.13 -32.83 -14.97
N LEU A 116 -8.25 -31.93 -14.51
CA LEU A 116 -7.01 -31.59 -15.21
C LEU A 116 -6.02 -32.76 -15.24
N VAL A 117 -5.85 -33.45 -14.11
CA VAL A 117 -5.01 -34.66 -14.02
C VAL A 117 -5.53 -35.76 -14.95
N ASN A 118 -6.84 -36.02 -14.98
CA ASN A 118 -7.45 -36.99 -15.89
C ASN A 118 -7.36 -36.59 -17.38
N LYS A 119 -7.17 -35.29 -17.69
CA LYS A 119 -6.88 -34.81 -19.04
C LYS A 119 -5.40 -34.90 -19.43
N GLY A 120 -4.51 -35.30 -18.51
CA GLY A 120 -3.08 -35.41 -18.76
C GLY A 120 -2.30 -34.11 -18.50
N ALA A 121 -2.75 -33.26 -17.58
CA ALA A 121 -1.94 -32.14 -17.11
C ALA A 121 -0.60 -32.62 -16.54
N PRO A 122 0.52 -31.91 -16.79
CA PRO A 122 1.83 -32.39 -16.42
C PRO A 122 2.07 -32.27 -14.91
N ILE A 123 2.14 -33.43 -14.24
CA ILE A 123 2.01 -33.52 -12.78
C ILE A 123 3.25 -33.10 -11.98
N ASN A 124 4.42 -33.18 -12.61
CA ASN A 124 5.73 -32.90 -11.99
C ASN A 124 6.41 -31.65 -12.57
N ASP A 125 5.72 -30.87 -13.40
CA ASP A 125 6.29 -29.66 -13.97
C ASP A 125 6.63 -28.65 -12.87
N ILE A 126 7.81 -28.06 -12.96
CA ILE A 126 8.24 -26.96 -12.09
C ILE A 126 7.66 -25.66 -12.68
N MET A 127 7.19 -24.77 -11.81
CA MET A 127 6.69 -23.46 -12.23
C MET A 127 7.74 -22.73 -13.11
N TYR A 128 7.30 -22.22 -14.26
CA TYR A 128 8.10 -21.55 -15.30
C TYR A 128 9.21 -22.38 -15.98
N GLN A 129 9.26 -23.72 -15.83
CA GLN A 129 10.34 -24.59 -16.36
C GLN A 129 10.60 -24.52 -17.87
N HIS A 130 9.71 -23.89 -18.65
CA HIS A 130 9.81 -23.74 -20.09
C HIS A 130 10.01 -22.29 -20.54
N ASP A 131 10.15 -21.35 -19.61
CA ASP A 131 10.51 -19.96 -19.86
C ASP A 131 11.65 -19.50 -18.94
N GLN A 132 12.86 -19.45 -19.51
CA GLN A 132 14.06 -19.00 -18.80
C GLN A 132 13.95 -17.53 -18.35
N GLY A 133 13.20 -16.68 -19.06
CA GLY A 133 13.03 -15.28 -18.67
C GLY A 133 12.26 -15.15 -17.35
N SER A 134 11.17 -15.91 -17.20
CA SER A 134 10.40 -15.96 -15.96
C SER A 134 11.16 -16.65 -14.81
N ILE A 135 11.99 -17.66 -15.09
CA ILE A 135 12.90 -18.26 -14.09
C ILE A 135 13.89 -17.23 -13.56
N ASP A 136 14.53 -16.47 -14.45
CA ASP A 136 15.56 -15.49 -14.09
C ASP A 136 14.97 -14.28 -13.32
N LEU A 137 13.71 -13.91 -13.59
CA LEU A 137 12.96 -12.89 -12.85
C LEU A 137 12.47 -13.35 -11.47
N GLN A 138 12.30 -14.66 -11.24
CA GLN A 138 11.78 -15.23 -9.98
C GLN A 138 12.87 -15.85 -9.09
N PHE A 139 14.13 -15.42 -9.28
CA PHE A 139 15.29 -15.89 -8.53
C PHE A 139 15.26 -15.43 -7.05
N GLY A 140 14.44 -16.09 -6.24
CA GLY A 140 14.29 -15.82 -4.80
C GLY A 140 12.98 -16.31 -4.17
N VAL A 141 11.91 -16.49 -4.96
CA VAL A 141 10.57 -16.86 -4.43
C VAL A 141 10.31 -18.38 -4.33
N GLY A 142 11.22 -19.20 -4.88
CA GLY A 142 11.11 -20.66 -4.87
C GLY A 142 10.18 -21.21 -5.95
N LEU A 143 10.76 -21.87 -6.97
CA LEU A 143 9.96 -22.54 -8.00
C LEU A 143 9.38 -23.84 -7.44
N VAL A 144 8.07 -24.05 -7.62
CA VAL A 144 7.32 -25.14 -6.99
C VAL A 144 6.62 -26.03 -8.02
N THR A 145 6.40 -27.30 -7.67
CA THR A 145 5.51 -28.21 -8.42
C THR A 145 4.08 -28.13 -7.86
N PRO A 146 3.04 -28.65 -8.55
CA PRO A 146 1.67 -28.63 -8.03
C PRO A 146 1.53 -29.32 -6.66
N LEU A 147 2.32 -30.38 -6.42
CA LEU A 147 2.37 -31.07 -5.13
C LEU A 147 2.87 -30.17 -3.99
N HIS A 148 3.90 -29.35 -4.25
CA HIS A 148 4.42 -28.38 -3.28
C HIS A 148 3.39 -27.28 -2.99
N GLY A 149 2.68 -26.78 -4.01
CA GLY A 149 1.60 -25.80 -3.84
C GLY A 149 0.46 -26.34 -2.97
N ALA A 150 -0.03 -27.55 -3.27
CA ALA A 150 -1.07 -28.21 -2.47
C ALA A 150 -0.62 -28.48 -1.02
N ALA A 151 0.63 -28.89 -0.82
CA ALA A 151 1.20 -29.15 0.50
C ALA A 151 1.36 -27.86 1.32
N SER A 152 1.80 -26.75 0.72
CA SER A 152 1.95 -25.46 1.40
C SER A 152 0.62 -24.89 1.88
N ASN A 153 -0.47 -25.15 1.14
CA ASN A 153 -1.82 -24.72 1.49
C ASN A 153 -2.58 -25.72 2.37
N GLY A 154 -1.97 -26.84 2.78
CA GLY A 154 -2.60 -27.84 3.64
C GLY A 154 -3.70 -28.68 2.99
N TYR A 155 -3.81 -28.68 1.66
CA TYR A 155 -4.85 -29.40 0.91
C TYR A 155 -4.54 -30.90 0.80
N LEU A 156 -4.75 -31.63 1.89
CA LEU A 156 -4.40 -33.06 2.02
C LEU A 156 -5.09 -33.95 0.97
N ASP A 157 -6.32 -33.61 0.59
CA ASP A 157 -7.10 -34.27 -0.47
C ASP A 157 -6.43 -34.15 -1.85
N VAL A 158 -5.97 -32.94 -2.19
CA VAL A 158 -5.23 -32.66 -3.42
C VAL A 158 -3.84 -33.30 -3.39
N VAL A 159 -3.14 -33.27 -2.25
CA VAL A 159 -1.84 -33.95 -2.06
C VAL A 159 -1.97 -35.45 -2.28
N GLN A 160 -2.99 -36.10 -1.71
CA GLN A 160 -3.26 -37.54 -1.92
C GLN A 160 -3.52 -37.83 -3.40
N LEU A 161 -4.43 -37.09 -4.02
CA LEU A 161 -4.78 -37.24 -5.44
C LEU A 161 -3.54 -37.11 -6.35
N LEU A 162 -2.70 -36.10 -6.14
CA LEU A 162 -1.50 -35.88 -6.94
C LEU A 162 -0.48 -37.02 -6.78
N VAL A 163 -0.25 -37.50 -5.55
CA VAL A 163 0.67 -38.62 -5.30
C VAL A 163 0.16 -39.92 -5.92
N GLU A 164 -1.14 -40.20 -5.83
CA GLU A 164 -1.79 -41.36 -6.49
C GLU A 164 -1.64 -41.32 -8.02
N HIS A 165 -1.70 -40.13 -8.62
CA HIS A 165 -1.66 -39.95 -10.08
C HIS A 165 -0.26 -39.75 -10.67
N GLY A 166 0.79 -39.69 -9.84
CA GLY A 166 2.16 -39.72 -10.35
C GLY A 166 3.15 -38.76 -9.71
N ALA A 167 2.75 -37.92 -8.76
CA ALA A 167 3.58 -36.83 -8.27
C ALA A 167 4.85 -37.30 -7.52
N ASP A 168 5.96 -36.61 -7.75
CA ASP A 168 7.25 -36.97 -7.16
C ASP A 168 7.43 -36.38 -5.75
N LEU A 169 7.61 -37.29 -4.78
CA LEU A 169 7.80 -36.98 -3.35
C LEU A 169 9.21 -36.47 -2.99
N ILE A 170 10.16 -36.54 -3.93
CA ILE A 170 11.57 -36.21 -3.72
C ILE A 170 12.02 -35.37 -4.92
N PRO A 171 12.59 -34.18 -4.70
CA PRO A 171 12.96 -33.28 -5.79
C PRO A 171 14.14 -33.80 -6.62
N SER A 172 14.17 -33.45 -7.91
CA SER A 172 15.30 -33.80 -8.79
C SER A 172 16.57 -32.97 -8.50
N PRO A 173 17.75 -33.35 -9.01
CA PRO A 173 18.97 -32.56 -8.88
C PRO A 173 18.93 -31.17 -9.54
N ALA A 174 17.96 -30.91 -10.44
CA ALA A 174 17.73 -29.58 -11.00
C ALA A 174 16.99 -28.69 -9.98
N GLU A 175 15.99 -29.25 -9.29
CA GLU A 175 15.27 -28.59 -8.20
C GLU A 175 16.16 -28.36 -6.97
N ALA A 176 17.09 -29.28 -6.69
CA ALA A 176 18.01 -29.18 -5.54
C ALA A 176 18.99 -27.99 -5.56
N ARG A 177 19.02 -27.18 -6.62
CA ARG A 177 19.75 -25.89 -6.66
C ARG A 177 18.98 -24.72 -6.03
N ILE A 178 17.70 -24.92 -5.73
CA ILE A 178 16.83 -23.96 -5.06
C ILE A 178 16.91 -24.28 -3.55
N GLU A 179 17.60 -23.45 -2.78
CA GLU A 179 17.82 -23.75 -1.36
C GLU A 179 16.51 -23.78 -0.55
N LYS A 180 16.33 -24.85 0.26
CA LYS A 180 15.21 -25.13 1.17
C LYS A 180 13.92 -25.69 0.54
N ILE A 181 14.04 -26.85 -0.12
CA ILE A 181 12.87 -27.71 -0.39
C ILE A 181 12.44 -28.46 0.89
N LEU A 182 11.13 -28.64 1.04
CA LEU A 182 10.47 -29.41 2.11
C LEU A 182 10.93 -30.89 2.08
N LEU A 183 11.80 -31.28 3.01
CA LEU A 183 12.23 -32.68 3.16
C LEU A 183 11.12 -33.53 3.80
N ILE A 184 10.33 -34.23 2.97
CA ILE A 184 9.48 -35.34 3.42
C ILE A 184 10.41 -36.48 3.86
N HIS A 185 10.69 -36.57 5.17
CA HIS A 185 11.62 -37.56 5.69
C HIS A 185 10.97 -38.95 5.75
N ILE A 186 11.40 -39.85 4.85
CA ILE A 186 10.93 -41.24 4.81
C ILE A 186 11.82 -42.09 5.75
N PRO A 187 11.32 -42.59 6.89
CA PRO A 187 12.11 -43.46 7.76
C PRO A 187 12.25 -44.85 7.12
N LEU A 188 13.44 -45.17 6.65
CA LEU A 188 13.79 -46.54 6.23
C LEU A 188 13.84 -47.45 7.47
N SER A 189 13.11 -48.57 7.41
CA SER A 189 12.92 -49.44 8.56
C SER A 189 14.15 -50.30 8.88
N THR A 190 14.52 -50.28 10.16
CA THR A 190 15.13 -51.39 10.91
C THR A 190 16.44 -52.00 10.38
N GLU A 191 17.56 -51.50 10.91
CA GLU A 191 18.51 -52.35 11.63
C GLU A 191 19.18 -51.56 12.76
N ARG A 192 19.56 -52.24 13.87
CA ARG A 192 20.12 -51.61 15.07
C ARG A 192 21.64 -51.52 14.95
N GLU A 193 22.24 -50.37 15.25
CA GLU A 193 23.22 -50.27 16.35
C GLU A 193 23.52 -48.82 16.75
N THR A 194 23.97 -48.67 17.99
CA THR A 194 24.05 -47.48 18.84
C THR A 194 24.79 -46.26 18.29
N PHE A 195 24.15 -45.09 18.33
CA PHE A 195 24.80 -43.83 18.71
C PHE A 195 23.77 -42.84 19.31
N GLU A 196 24.05 -42.27 20.49
CA GLU A 196 23.21 -41.23 21.10
C GLU A 196 23.59 -39.84 20.58
N ALA A 197 22.63 -39.13 19.99
CA ALA A 197 22.69 -37.71 19.66
C ALA A 197 21.26 -37.13 19.73
N PRO A 198 21.07 -35.84 20.07
CA PRO A 198 19.76 -35.30 20.45
C PRO A 198 18.77 -35.24 19.28
N ARG A 199 17.48 -35.42 19.60
CA ARG A 199 16.37 -35.38 18.63
C ARG A 199 16.31 -34.02 17.90
N PRO A 200 16.46 -33.96 16.57
CA PRO A 200 16.23 -32.72 15.83
C PRO A 200 14.72 -32.52 15.62
N SER A 201 14.16 -31.55 16.34
CA SER A 201 12.81 -31.05 16.11
C SER A 201 12.81 -30.06 14.93
N VAL A 202 12.32 -30.50 13.76
CA VAL A 202 12.07 -29.60 12.62
C VAL A 202 10.77 -28.82 12.89
N LEU A 203 10.88 -27.50 12.97
CA LEU A 203 9.75 -26.60 13.15
C LEU A 203 9.10 -26.31 11.80
N PHE A 204 7.79 -26.57 11.65
CA PHE A 204 7.03 -26.08 10.51
C PHE A 204 6.83 -24.56 10.65
N LYS A 205 7.38 -23.77 9.71
CA LYS A 205 6.85 -22.43 9.43
C LYS A 205 5.84 -22.57 8.30
N CYS A 206 4.61 -22.14 8.53
CA CYS A 206 3.62 -22.01 7.47
C CYS A 206 4.07 -20.89 6.53
N PHE A 207 4.06 -21.14 5.23
CA PHE A 207 4.17 -20.09 4.21
C PHE A 207 2.76 -19.67 3.82
N ASP A 208 2.51 -18.35 3.85
CA ASP A 208 1.26 -17.78 3.39
C ASP A 208 1.28 -17.68 1.87
N PHE A 209 0.29 -18.28 1.19
CA PHE A 209 0.10 -18.22 -0.25
C PHE A 209 -1.02 -17.24 -0.61
N SER A 210 -1.04 -16.09 0.05
CA SER A 210 -1.91 -14.95 -0.25
C SER A 210 -1.26 -13.95 -1.23
N GLY A 211 -0.66 -14.45 -2.31
CA GLY A 211 -0.06 -13.64 -3.37
C GLY A 211 -0.74 -13.93 -4.71
N GLY A 212 -1.49 -12.97 -5.25
CA GLY A 212 -2.08 -13.08 -6.58
C GLY A 212 -1.00 -13.05 -7.66
N ALA A 213 -1.05 -13.99 -8.61
CA ALA A 213 -0.11 -14.03 -9.71
C ALA A 213 -0.60 -13.19 -10.90
N GLU A 214 0.10 -12.11 -11.21
CA GLU A 214 0.12 -11.50 -12.55
C GLU A 214 1.58 -11.40 -13.02
N LEU A 215 1.92 -12.03 -14.16
CA LEU A 215 3.17 -11.77 -14.87
C LEU A 215 3.00 -11.99 -16.38
N TYR A 216 2.97 -10.86 -17.09
CA TYR A 216 3.23 -10.60 -18.51
C TYR A 216 3.32 -11.77 -19.52
N ALA A 217 2.39 -11.79 -20.49
CA ALA A 217 2.56 -12.48 -21.77
C ALA A 217 2.87 -11.48 -22.91
N THR A 218 4.12 -11.44 -23.39
CA THR A 218 4.49 -10.66 -24.59
C THR A 218 4.59 -11.56 -25.82
N ALA A 219 3.75 -11.32 -26.83
CA ALA A 219 3.68 -12.17 -28.02
C ALA A 219 4.77 -11.87 -29.07
N CYS A 220 5.47 -12.92 -29.51
CA CYS A 220 6.31 -12.89 -30.71
C CYS A 220 5.47 -12.82 -32.00
N PHE A 221 5.51 -11.70 -32.73
CA PHE A 221 4.99 -11.63 -34.10
C PHE A 221 6.09 -11.80 -35.15
N LYS A 222 5.97 -12.84 -35.98
CA LYS A 222 6.69 -12.96 -37.25
C LYS A 222 5.82 -12.41 -38.39
N SER A 223 6.27 -11.34 -39.03
CA SER A 223 5.60 -10.78 -40.23
C SER A 223 5.86 -11.63 -41.48
N PRO A 224 4.88 -11.83 -42.37
CA PRO A 224 5.10 -12.27 -43.74
C PRO A 224 5.43 -11.09 -44.67
N SER A 225 6.21 -11.36 -45.70
CA SER A 225 6.67 -10.40 -46.71
C SER A 225 5.56 -9.96 -47.69
N ALA A 226 5.54 -8.68 -48.10
CA ALA A 226 5.88 -8.26 -49.49
C ALA A 226 5.34 -6.86 -49.90
N LEU A 227 6.11 -6.21 -50.80
CA LEU A 227 5.70 -5.23 -51.82
C LEU A 227 5.24 -3.80 -51.42
N SER A 228 6.23 -2.91 -51.30
CA SER A 228 6.44 -1.79 -52.25
C SER A 228 5.23 -1.01 -52.78
N ALA A 229 5.08 0.24 -52.30
CA ALA A 229 4.74 1.37 -53.17
C ALA A 229 5.40 2.68 -52.66
N GLN A 230 6.14 3.37 -53.51
CA GLN A 230 6.66 4.72 -53.25
C GLN A 230 5.58 5.77 -53.56
N SER A 231 5.53 6.86 -52.79
CA SER A 231 5.23 8.17 -53.36
C SER A 231 5.79 9.30 -52.47
N THR A 232 6.28 10.36 -53.10
CA THR A 232 6.95 11.50 -52.46
C THR A 232 6.28 12.82 -52.85
N SER A 233 6.12 13.72 -51.88
CA SER A 233 6.04 15.21 -52.00
C SER A 233 5.59 15.75 -50.63
N LYS A 234 6.29 16.64 -49.93
CA LYS A 234 6.71 18.03 -50.26
C LYS A 234 5.59 18.90 -50.80
N THR A 235 4.97 19.73 -49.96
CA THR A 235 4.99 21.21 -50.09
C THR A 235 4.29 21.91 -48.92
N SER A 236 4.98 22.91 -48.35
CA SER A 236 4.41 24.16 -47.83
C SER A 236 4.86 25.28 -48.79
N PRO A 237 4.46 26.58 -48.64
CA PRO A 237 3.54 27.20 -47.68
C PRO A 237 2.48 28.09 -48.39
N VAL A 238 1.76 28.95 -47.65
CA VAL A 238 1.63 30.41 -47.89
C VAL A 238 0.79 31.04 -46.77
N ALA A 239 1.13 32.27 -46.37
CA ALA A 239 0.46 33.04 -45.34
C ALA A 239 -0.57 34.03 -45.92
N SER A 240 -1.49 34.52 -45.09
CA SER A 240 -2.11 35.83 -45.29
C SER A 240 -2.46 36.49 -43.96
N THR A 241 -1.88 37.66 -43.73
CA THR A 241 -2.19 38.61 -42.64
C THR A 241 -3.39 39.47 -42.99
N LEU A 242 -4.15 39.94 -41.99
CA LEU A 242 -4.81 41.25 -42.03
C LEU A 242 -5.24 41.71 -40.63
N SER A 243 -4.67 42.83 -40.19
CA SER A 243 -5.14 43.62 -39.05
C SER A 243 -6.18 44.65 -39.51
N THR A 244 -7.07 45.12 -38.64
CA THR A 244 -7.09 46.51 -38.12
C THR A 244 -8.36 46.88 -37.34
N ALA A 245 -8.17 47.49 -36.16
CA ALA A 245 -8.95 48.60 -35.56
C ALA A 245 -10.48 48.43 -35.30
N THR A 246 -11.16 49.17 -34.40
CA THR A 246 -10.83 50.40 -33.64
C THR A 246 -11.62 50.47 -32.32
N SER A 247 -11.11 51.23 -31.34
CA SER A 247 -11.70 51.64 -30.03
C SER A 247 -12.88 52.65 -30.18
N PRO A 248 -13.44 53.38 -29.15
CA PRO A 248 -13.00 53.55 -27.74
C PRO A 248 -14.06 53.82 -26.60
N SER A 249 -13.54 53.92 -25.36
CA SER A 249 -13.99 54.80 -24.23
C SER A 249 -15.34 54.52 -23.49
N ALA A 250 -15.55 54.92 -22.21
CA ALA A 250 -14.78 55.82 -21.33
C ALA A 250 -14.81 55.44 -19.81
N THR A 251 -13.87 56.03 -19.07
CA THR A 251 -13.57 55.95 -17.61
C THR A 251 -14.48 56.82 -16.71
N THR A 252 -14.59 56.55 -15.38
CA THR A 252 -14.41 57.56 -14.27
C THR A 252 -14.51 57.00 -12.83
N VAL A 253 -13.90 57.72 -11.86
CA VAL A 253 -13.57 57.43 -10.42
C VAL A 253 -13.38 58.83 -9.72
N PRO A 254 -13.65 59.17 -8.40
CA PRO A 254 -13.37 58.44 -7.13
C PRO A 254 -14.39 58.51 -5.93
N VAL A 255 -14.10 57.71 -4.87
CA VAL A 255 -13.86 57.98 -3.40
C VAL A 255 -14.05 59.45 -2.86
N PRO A 256 -14.20 59.81 -1.54
CA PRO A 256 -13.99 59.08 -0.26
C PRO A 256 -14.86 59.41 1.02
N ASN A 257 -14.55 58.73 2.16
CA ASN A 257 -14.60 59.14 3.61
C ASN A 257 -15.35 58.15 4.56
N ALA A 258 -15.09 58.06 5.88
CA ALA A 258 -13.90 58.25 6.76
C ALA A 258 -14.30 57.98 8.24
N SER A 259 -13.37 57.51 9.10
CA SER A 259 -13.39 57.62 10.60
C SER A 259 -14.58 56.97 11.39
N SER A 260 -14.53 56.66 12.70
CA SER A 260 -13.47 56.59 13.74
C SER A 260 -13.96 55.79 14.97
N SER A 261 -13.02 55.40 15.84
CA SER A 261 -13.19 54.73 17.15
C SER A 261 -14.07 55.44 18.21
N VAL A 262 -14.73 54.67 19.09
CA VAL A 262 -14.95 55.04 20.51
C VAL A 262 -14.84 53.82 21.42
N THR A 263 -14.11 53.97 22.53
CA THR A 263 -13.96 53.03 23.65
C THR A 263 -14.88 53.42 24.79
N SER A 264 -15.55 52.48 25.47
CA SER A 264 -15.93 52.66 26.88
C SER A 264 -16.31 51.37 27.61
N SER A 265 -15.59 51.14 28.71
CA SER A 265 -15.87 50.15 29.75
C SER A 265 -16.81 50.72 30.82
N ALA A 266 -17.65 49.87 31.44
CA ALA A 266 -17.94 49.89 32.89
C ALA A 266 -18.99 48.82 33.30
N THR A 267 -18.51 47.75 33.95
CA THR A 267 -19.23 47.17 35.11
C THR A 267 -18.79 47.97 36.35
N PRO A 268 -19.64 48.15 37.39
CA PRO A 268 -19.79 47.09 38.39
C PRO A 268 -21.16 47.04 39.11
N ARG A 269 -21.48 45.90 39.74
CA ARG A 269 -21.71 45.81 41.21
C ARG A 269 -21.91 44.35 41.63
N ALA A 270 -21.17 43.92 42.65
CA ALA A 270 -21.32 42.61 43.27
C ALA A 270 -22.39 42.63 44.37
N THR A 271 -23.01 41.48 44.62
CA THR A 271 -23.49 41.10 45.97
C THR A 271 -23.35 39.58 46.13
N SER A 272 -22.95 39.18 47.33
CA SER A 272 -22.55 37.82 47.69
C SER A 272 -23.67 37.01 48.34
N SER A 273 -23.66 35.70 48.15
CA SER A 273 -23.84 34.71 49.23
C SER A 273 -23.63 33.29 48.67
N ALA A 274 -23.12 32.40 49.51
CA ALA A 274 -22.78 31.03 49.14
C ALA A 274 -23.61 30.03 49.95
N THR A 275 -24.23 29.04 49.28
CA THR A 275 -24.46 27.70 49.86
C THR A 275 -24.80 26.69 48.77
N SER A 276 -24.24 25.49 48.91
CA SER A 276 -24.57 24.25 48.19
C SER A 276 -24.62 23.12 49.23
N PRO A 277 -25.02 21.87 48.92
CA PRO A 277 -25.66 21.36 47.70
C PRO A 277 -26.98 20.59 47.97
N ALA A 278 -27.76 20.29 46.92
CA ALA A 278 -28.72 19.19 46.94
C ALA A 278 -28.92 18.59 45.55
N SER A 279 -28.88 17.26 45.47
CA SER A 279 -29.08 16.47 44.25
C SER A 279 -30.54 16.44 43.81
N SER A 280 -30.78 16.52 42.50
CA SER A 280 -32.01 15.99 41.90
C SER A 280 -31.80 15.64 40.42
N SER A 281 -32.06 14.37 40.07
CA SER A 281 -32.58 14.03 38.75
C SER A 281 -34.10 14.22 38.79
N PRO A 282 -34.73 14.60 37.67
CA PRO A 282 -35.36 13.55 36.87
C PRO A 282 -35.25 13.76 35.35
N SER A 283 -35.45 12.66 34.63
CA SER A 283 -35.53 12.61 33.17
C SER A 283 -36.63 13.50 32.59
N SER A 284 -36.34 14.18 31.47
CA SER A 284 -37.37 14.66 30.55
C SER A 284 -36.94 14.41 29.11
N THR A 285 -37.76 13.63 28.40
CA THR A 285 -37.54 13.27 27.00
C THR A 285 -37.94 14.45 26.12
N ALA A 286 -36.98 15.12 25.51
CA ALA A 286 -37.23 16.19 24.54
C ALA A 286 -36.84 15.73 23.13
N SER A 287 -37.84 15.51 22.27
CA SER A 287 -37.63 15.21 20.85
C SER A 287 -36.81 16.32 20.18
N ARG A 288 -35.59 16.01 19.75
CA ARG A 288 -34.87 16.87 18.82
C ARG A 288 -35.50 16.71 17.44
N THR A 289 -36.24 17.72 17.01
CA THR A 289 -36.53 17.92 15.58
C THR A 289 -35.21 17.99 14.83
N SER A 290 -34.93 16.96 14.02
CA SER A 290 -33.81 16.94 13.10
C SER A 290 -34.05 17.99 12.00
N SER A 291 -33.56 19.22 12.23
CA SER A 291 -33.27 20.12 11.12
C SER A 291 -32.22 19.43 10.26
N ALA A 292 -32.63 18.90 9.11
CA ALA A 292 -31.70 18.44 8.09
C ALA A 292 -30.86 19.64 7.65
N SER A 293 -29.65 19.75 8.20
CA SER A 293 -28.67 20.72 7.74
C SER A 293 -28.44 20.49 6.26
N SER A 294 -28.65 21.53 5.45
CA SER A 294 -28.29 21.52 4.04
C SER A 294 -26.82 21.10 3.91
N VAL A 295 -26.56 20.02 3.17
CA VAL A 295 -25.20 19.58 2.83
C VAL A 295 -24.47 20.78 2.20
N PRO A 296 -23.33 21.24 2.75
CA PRO A 296 -22.55 22.31 2.13
C PRO A 296 -22.11 21.88 0.73
N THR A 297 -22.46 22.66 -0.28
CA THR A 297 -21.99 22.45 -1.65
C THR A 297 -20.49 22.71 -1.74
N GLY A 298 -19.71 21.65 -1.96
CA GLY A 298 -18.34 21.68 -2.49
C GLY A 298 -17.37 22.65 -1.80
N GLY A 299 -16.69 22.18 -0.75
CA GLY A 299 -15.42 22.79 -0.35
C GLY A 299 -14.36 22.53 -1.43
N ARG A 300 -13.37 23.42 -1.57
CA ARG A 300 -12.13 23.13 -2.30
C ARG A 300 -11.19 22.36 -1.35
N LEU A 301 -10.42 21.41 -1.86
CA LEU A 301 -9.37 20.75 -1.07
C LEU A 301 -8.48 21.80 -0.39
N GLN A 302 -8.15 21.56 0.88
CA GLN A 302 -7.32 22.47 1.66
C GLN A 302 -5.85 22.41 1.19
N TYR A 303 -5.41 21.23 0.76
CA TYR A 303 -4.04 20.93 0.39
C TYR A 303 -3.96 20.24 -0.97
N GLY A 304 -3.00 20.62 -1.79
CA GLY A 304 -2.69 19.97 -3.06
C GLY A 304 -1.27 20.28 -3.51
N GLY A 305 -0.54 19.26 -3.93
CA GLY A 305 0.80 19.40 -4.49
C GLY A 305 1.49 18.06 -4.68
N VAL A 306 2.80 18.01 -4.41
CA VAL A 306 3.68 16.89 -4.80
C VAL A 306 4.68 16.53 -3.69
N ASN A 307 5.21 15.31 -3.76
CA ASN A 307 6.39 14.89 -3.01
C ASN A 307 7.65 15.52 -3.62
N ILE A 308 8.57 15.96 -2.76
CA ILE A 308 9.87 16.53 -3.13
C ILE A 308 10.94 15.58 -2.57
N ALA A 309 11.18 14.51 -3.31
CA ALA A 309 12.03 13.38 -2.95
C ALA A 309 13.54 13.72 -2.99
N GLY A 310 14.37 12.89 -2.36
CA GLY A 310 15.83 12.90 -2.48
C GLY A 310 16.61 12.83 -1.16
N PHE A 311 16.00 13.10 0.00
CA PHE A 311 16.65 13.00 1.32
C PHE A 311 16.53 11.60 1.96
N GLU A 312 15.75 10.73 1.32
CA GLU A 312 15.54 9.32 1.58
C GLU A 312 16.33 8.40 0.62
N PHE A 313 16.86 8.94 -0.49
CA PHE A 313 17.66 8.16 -1.45
C PHE A 313 18.89 7.49 -0.79
N GLY A 314 19.26 6.31 -1.27
CA GLY A 314 20.49 5.62 -0.88
C GLY A 314 20.44 4.11 -1.05
N THR A 315 19.23 3.54 -0.98
CA THR A 315 18.95 2.10 -1.00
C THR A 315 17.53 1.91 -1.53
N TYR A 316 17.38 1.03 -2.51
CA TYR A 316 16.07 0.68 -3.07
C TYR A 316 15.51 -0.55 -2.33
N ASP A 317 15.29 -0.40 -1.02
CA ASP A 317 14.62 -1.40 -0.21
C ASP A 317 13.56 -0.78 0.69
N THR A 318 12.52 -1.58 0.91
CA THR A 318 11.36 -1.32 1.75
C THR A 318 11.58 -1.79 3.20
N CYS A 319 12.81 -2.22 3.50
CA CYS A 319 13.21 -2.70 4.83
C CYS A 319 13.75 -1.59 5.74
N GLY A 320 13.72 -0.33 5.29
CA GLY A 320 14.18 0.82 6.06
C GLY A 320 15.67 0.72 6.39
N VAL A 321 16.47 0.09 5.51
CA VAL A 321 17.93 0.11 5.56
C VAL A 321 18.41 1.32 4.74
N HIS A 322 19.40 2.06 5.23
CA HIS A 322 20.14 3.02 4.40
C HIS A 322 21.64 2.86 4.67
N THR A 323 22.40 2.57 3.61
CA THR A 323 23.86 2.30 3.70
C THR A 323 24.71 3.52 3.46
N ASN A 324 24.22 4.52 2.73
CA ASN A 324 24.99 5.71 2.36
C ASN A 324 24.15 6.98 2.50
N PRO A 325 24.78 8.14 2.75
CA PRO A 325 24.09 9.42 2.67
C PRO A 325 23.63 9.71 1.22
N PRO A 326 22.40 10.23 1.02
CA PRO A 326 21.95 10.70 -0.29
C PRO A 326 22.83 11.83 -0.84
N TYR A 327 22.82 11.96 -2.18
CA TYR A 327 23.18 13.23 -2.80
C TYR A 327 22.04 14.23 -2.62
N VAL A 328 22.27 15.31 -1.88
CA VAL A 328 21.25 16.31 -1.55
C VAL A 328 21.46 17.64 -2.27
N ASN A 329 20.39 18.20 -2.85
CA ASN A 329 20.42 19.52 -3.48
C ASN A 329 19.19 20.38 -3.11
N PRO A 330 19.09 20.84 -1.84
CA PRO A 330 17.96 21.65 -1.38
C PRO A 330 17.72 22.90 -2.22
N THR A 331 18.77 23.52 -2.77
CA THR A 331 18.66 24.72 -3.62
C THR A 331 17.81 24.46 -4.87
N ASN A 332 18.05 23.35 -5.57
CA ASN A 332 17.25 22.97 -6.75
C ASN A 332 15.81 22.62 -6.34
N TRP A 333 15.65 21.83 -5.29
CA TRP A 333 14.35 21.35 -4.81
C TRP A 333 13.45 22.48 -4.31
N VAL A 334 14.02 23.48 -3.64
CA VAL A 334 13.32 24.73 -3.26
C VAL A 334 12.97 25.57 -4.48
N ALA A 335 13.76 25.54 -5.57
CA ALA A 335 13.39 26.21 -6.81
C ALA A 335 12.19 25.54 -7.49
N GLN A 336 12.09 24.20 -7.47
CA GLN A 336 10.91 23.46 -7.92
C GLN A 336 9.68 23.78 -7.07
N ILE A 337 9.80 23.79 -5.74
CA ILE A 337 8.70 24.21 -4.84
C ILE A 337 8.24 25.64 -5.16
N ASN A 338 9.17 26.56 -5.42
CA ASN A 338 8.83 27.93 -5.81
C ASN A 338 8.08 27.98 -7.14
N HIS A 339 8.39 27.14 -8.12
CA HIS A 339 7.61 27.02 -9.36
C HIS A 339 6.17 26.57 -9.05
N PHE A 340 6.01 25.41 -8.40
CA PHE A 340 4.70 24.84 -8.06
C PHE A 340 3.80 25.78 -7.26
N VAL A 341 4.36 26.60 -6.36
CA VAL A 341 3.59 27.62 -5.62
C VAL A 341 3.28 28.85 -6.48
N ASN A 342 4.28 29.42 -7.16
CA ASN A 342 4.13 30.71 -7.82
C ASN A 342 3.41 30.62 -9.16
N ASP A 343 3.56 29.53 -9.90
CA ASP A 343 2.97 29.36 -11.23
C ASP A 343 1.68 28.54 -11.11
N ASP A 344 1.75 27.34 -10.52
CA ASP A 344 0.66 26.34 -10.52
C ASP A 344 -0.31 26.45 -9.34
N LYS A 345 0.05 27.27 -8.35
CA LYS A 345 -0.74 27.54 -7.13
C LYS A 345 -0.92 26.32 -6.22
N LEU A 346 -0.10 25.27 -6.38
CA LEU A 346 0.00 24.18 -5.43
C LEU A 346 0.50 24.70 -4.08
N ASN A 347 0.09 24.07 -2.99
CA ASN A 347 0.29 24.62 -1.65
C ASN A 347 0.74 23.58 -0.59
N ALA A 348 0.94 22.33 -0.96
CA ALA A 348 1.34 21.27 -0.05
C ALA A 348 2.51 20.47 -0.62
N PHE A 349 3.56 20.26 0.18
CA PHE A 349 4.73 19.49 -0.23
C PHE A 349 5.11 18.51 0.86
N ARG A 350 5.24 17.23 0.49
CA ARG A 350 5.76 16.18 1.37
C ARG A 350 7.25 16.02 1.11
N LEU A 351 8.03 15.97 2.18
CA LEU A 351 9.48 16.08 2.19
C LEU A 351 10.05 14.81 2.86
N PRO A 352 10.21 13.71 2.12
CA PRO A 352 10.73 12.46 2.67
C PRO A 352 12.16 12.61 3.17
N VAL A 353 12.52 11.91 4.24
CA VAL A 353 13.90 11.82 4.75
C VAL A 353 14.13 10.53 5.52
N ALA A 354 15.29 9.91 5.32
CA ALA A 354 15.69 8.73 6.07
C ALA A 354 16.07 9.07 7.52
N TRP A 355 15.64 8.26 8.50
CA TRP A 355 16.07 8.33 9.90
C TRP A 355 17.59 8.26 10.02
N GLN A 356 18.21 7.32 9.29
CA GLN A 356 19.66 7.16 9.16
C GLN A 356 20.36 8.48 8.79
N TYR A 357 19.77 9.27 7.89
CA TYR A 357 20.29 10.60 7.53
C TYR A 357 20.17 11.59 8.69
N LEU A 358 19.00 11.67 9.34
CA LEU A 358 18.75 12.60 10.45
C LEU A 358 19.70 12.38 11.65
N ILE A 359 20.09 11.15 11.95
CA ILE A 359 21.01 10.82 13.06
C ILE A 359 22.46 10.52 12.62
N ASN A 360 22.71 10.51 11.30
CA ASN A 360 23.98 10.13 10.67
C ASN A 360 24.51 8.76 11.11
N GLN A 361 23.68 7.72 10.98
CA GLN A 361 24.03 6.33 11.29
C GLN A 361 23.54 5.43 10.15
N TYR A 362 24.48 4.75 9.48
CA TYR A 362 24.23 3.93 8.28
C TYR A 362 24.73 2.49 8.49
N ASP A 363 24.81 1.71 7.42
CA ASP A 363 25.51 0.41 7.34
C ASP A 363 25.05 -0.66 8.36
N GLY A 364 23.74 -0.70 8.65
CA GLY A 364 23.16 -1.73 9.51
C GLY A 364 23.49 -1.59 11.01
N ALA A 365 24.16 -0.52 11.43
CA ALA A 365 24.43 -0.26 12.84
C ALA A 365 23.12 -0.10 13.64
N ASP A 366 23.06 -0.63 14.87
CA ASP A 366 21.95 -0.35 15.78
C ASP A 366 21.97 1.11 16.25
N ILE A 367 20.79 1.69 16.54
CA ILE A 367 20.67 3.10 16.95
C ILE A 367 21.46 3.35 18.24
N ALA A 368 22.53 4.16 18.12
CA ALA A 368 23.41 4.48 19.25
C ALA A 368 22.86 5.63 20.12
N SER A 369 23.02 6.88 19.69
CA SER A 369 22.61 8.07 20.47
C SER A 369 21.19 8.55 20.19
N ASN A 370 20.58 8.11 19.08
CA ASN A 370 19.32 8.66 18.53
C ASN A 370 19.24 10.21 18.48
N THR A 371 20.39 10.88 18.45
CA THR A 371 20.48 12.34 18.52
C THR A 371 20.56 12.90 17.11
N ILE A 372 19.77 13.93 16.81
CA ILE A 372 19.81 14.59 15.50
C ILE A 372 21.23 15.11 15.20
N ASN A 373 21.78 14.72 14.06
CA ASN A 373 23.04 15.24 13.53
C ASN A 373 22.84 16.67 13.04
N THR A 374 23.57 17.63 13.63
CA THR A 374 23.38 19.06 13.35
C THR A 374 23.75 19.46 11.92
N GLY A 375 24.67 18.76 11.26
CA GLY A 375 25.06 19.03 9.88
C GLY A 375 24.00 18.58 8.88
N ASN A 376 23.61 17.30 8.97
CA ASN A 376 22.60 16.71 8.10
C ASN A 376 21.24 17.40 8.29
N PHE A 377 20.85 17.66 9.55
CA PHE A 377 19.60 18.36 9.84
C PHE A 377 19.61 19.83 9.38
N ALA A 378 20.76 20.51 9.37
CA ALA A 378 20.85 21.85 8.80
C ALA A 378 20.69 21.87 7.27
N GLN A 379 21.06 20.78 6.57
CA GLN A 379 20.77 20.63 5.14
C GLN A 379 19.27 20.32 4.91
N TYR A 380 18.67 19.43 5.70
CA TYR A 380 17.24 19.14 5.61
C TYR A 380 16.37 20.36 5.96
N ASP A 381 16.74 21.13 6.98
CA ASP A 381 16.08 22.39 7.37
C ASP A 381 16.12 23.47 6.27
N GLN A 382 17.06 23.42 5.32
CA GLN A 382 17.02 24.30 4.14
C GLN A 382 15.84 23.98 3.23
N LEU A 383 15.51 22.69 3.05
CA LEU A 383 14.35 22.27 2.27
C LEU A 383 13.03 22.61 3.00
N VAL A 384 12.93 22.26 4.29
CA VAL A 384 11.74 22.58 5.11
C VAL A 384 11.52 24.10 5.19
N SER A 385 12.57 24.87 5.48
CA SER A 385 12.48 26.34 5.51
C SER A 385 12.21 26.94 4.14
N GLY A 386 12.75 26.36 3.06
CA GLY A 386 12.44 26.77 1.69
C GLY A 386 10.98 26.53 1.31
N CYS A 387 10.41 25.39 1.69
CA CYS A 387 8.98 25.11 1.58
C CYS A 387 8.13 26.12 2.37
N LEU A 388 8.51 26.44 3.61
CA LEU A 388 7.80 27.45 4.39
C LEU A 388 7.92 28.86 3.79
N ASN A 389 9.08 29.21 3.20
CA ASN A 389 9.35 30.53 2.64
C ASN A 389 8.74 30.75 1.24
N SER A 390 8.45 29.69 0.48
CA SER A 390 7.77 29.79 -0.82
C SER A 390 6.33 30.31 -0.71
N GLY A 391 5.72 30.12 0.46
CA GLY A 391 4.31 30.43 0.73
C GLY A 391 3.39 29.20 0.80
N ALA A 392 3.93 27.98 0.67
CA ALA A 392 3.18 26.73 0.83
C ALA A 392 2.35 26.73 2.13
N ALA A 393 1.11 26.25 2.09
CA ALA A 393 0.25 26.14 3.25
C ALA A 393 0.57 24.91 4.12
N LEU A 394 1.25 23.90 3.57
CA LEU A 394 1.64 22.68 4.27
C LEU A 394 3.02 22.18 3.80
N CYS A 395 3.90 21.89 4.76
CA CYS A 395 5.17 21.21 4.54
C CYS A 395 5.20 19.97 5.45
N LEU A 396 5.01 18.79 4.87
CA LEU A 396 4.99 17.52 5.62
C LEU A 396 6.42 17.01 5.74
N ILE A 397 6.91 16.85 6.97
CA ILE A 397 8.15 16.13 7.26
C ILE A 397 7.80 14.66 7.31
N ASP A 398 8.30 13.86 6.36
CA ASP A 398 8.07 12.42 6.29
C ASP A 398 9.32 11.63 6.69
N LEU A 399 9.16 10.68 7.60
CA LEU A 399 10.22 9.76 8.01
C LEU A 399 10.12 8.48 7.18
N HIS A 400 10.95 8.39 6.15
CA HIS A 400 10.73 7.48 5.04
C HIS A 400 11.34 6.09 5.29
N ASN A 401 10.76 5.36 6.25
CA ASN A 401 11.43 4.23 6.91
C ASN A 401 10.62 2.93 7.06
N TYR A 402 9.40 2.83 6.53
CA TYR A 402 8.65 1.56 6.44
C TYR A 402 8.38 0.86 7.79
N ALA A 403 8.16 1.67 8.84
CA ALA A 403 8.14 1.29 10.26
C ALA A 403 9.36 0.49 10.75
N ARG A 404 10.50 0.62 10.07
CA ARG A 404 11.73 -0.14 10.31
C ARG A 404 12.95 0.77 10.49
N PHE A 405 13.98 0.20 11.10
CA PHE A 405 15.34 0.73 11.04
C PHE A 405 16.29 -0.44 10.85
N ASN A 406 17.00 -0.45 9.72
CA ASN A 406 17.92 -1.52 9.33
C ASN A 406 17.27 -2.92 9.38
N GLY A 407 16.08 -3.06 8.78
CA GLY A 407 15.32 -4.32 8.67
C GLY A 407 14.44 -4.67 9.89
N LYS A 408 14.66 -4.04 11.05
CA LYS A 408 13.96 -4.37 12.31
C LYS A 408 12.81 -3.40 12.59
N ILE A 409 11.67 -3.92 13.06
CA ILE A 409 10.40 -3.19 13.23
C ILE A 409 10.41 -2.37 14.53
N ILE A 410 10.08 -1.09 14.42
CA ILE A 410 10.04 -0.13 15.52
C ILE A 410 8.99 -0.53 16.56
N GLY A 411 9.39 -0.52 17.84
CA GLY A 411 8.54 -0.90 18.96
C GLY A 411 8.35 -2.42 19.14
N GLN A 412 8.99 -3.25 18.32
CA GLN A 412 8.78 -4.71 18.30
C GLN A 412 10.10 -5.47 18.42
N ASP A 413 10.93 -5.51 17.36
CA ASP A 413 12.25 -6.16 17.36
C ASP A 413 13.40 -5.25 16.92
N GLY A 414 13.10 -4.00 16.54
CA GLY A 414 14.04 -2.93 16.23
C GLY A 414 14.12 -1.85 17.32
N PRO A 415 14.30 -0.57 16.93
CA PRO A 415 14.34 0.53 17.88
C PRO A 415 13.10 0.56 18.78
N THR A 416 13.29 0.92 20.05
CA THR A 416 12.16 1.04 20.98
C THR A 416 11.21 2.17 20.55
N ALA A 417 9.93 2.03 20.89
CA ALA A 417 8.94 3.10 20.67
C ALA A 417 9.33 4.41 21.37
N ALA A 418 10.11 4.34 22.46
CA ALA A 418 10.68 5.50 23.15
C ALA A 418 11.78 6.21 22.32
N GLN A 419 12.61 5.48 21.57
CA GLN A 419 13.58 6.08 20.63
C GLN A 419 12.86 6.77 19.47
N PHE A 420 11.83 6.14 18.90
CA PHE A 420 11.00 6.76 17.85
C PHE A 420 10.31 8.05 18.34
N ALA A 421 9.67 8.01 19.52
CA ALA A 421 9.08 9.18 20.14
C ALA A 421 10.13 10.27 20.49
N ASN A 422 11.34 9.88 20.88
CA ASN A 422 12.44 10.80 21.16
C ASN A 422 12.97 11.51 19.89
N LEU A 423 13.00 10.83 18.73
CA LEU A 423 13.30 11.48 17.45
C LEU A 423 12.24 12.54 17.14
N TRP A 424 10.96 12.16 17.17
CA TRP A 424 9.85 13.07 16.89
C TRP A 424 9.77 14.25 17.87
N GLY A 425 10.11 14.05 19.15
CA GLY A 425 10.24 15.15 20.12
C GLY A 425 11.36 16.15 19.76
N GLN A 426 12.49 15.69 19.24
CA GLN A 426 13.57 16.57 18.77
C GLN A 426 13.15 17.38 17.53
N ILE A 427 12.53 16.72 16.54
CA ILE A 427 11.99 17.37 15.33
C ILE A 427 10.91 18.40 15.70
N ALA A 428 9.96 18.02 16.57
CA ALA A 428 8.90 18.91 17.04
C ALA A 428 9.43 20.11 17.82
N THR A 429 10.50 19.94 18.62
CA THR A 429 11.14 21.06 19.34
C THR A 429 11.64 22.15 18.39
N LYS A 430 12.20 21.77 17.23
CA LYS A 430 12.61 22.71 16.17
C LYS A 430 11.42 23.43 15.53
N TYR A 431 10.35 22.70 15.22
CA TYR A 431 9.23 23.21 14.41
C TYR A 431 7.97 23.60 15.18
N ALA A 432 7.97 23.58 16.52
CA ALA A 432 6.81 23.89 17.36
C ALA A 432 6.15 25.24 17.05
N GLY A 433 6.93 26.26 16.68
CA GLY A 433 6.43 27.58 16.26
C GLY A 433 5.95 27.68 14.81
N GLN A 434 6.09 26.62 13.99
CA GLN A 434 5.73 26.61 12.57
C GLN A 434 4.43 25.81 12.36
N SER A 435 3.29 26.50 12.38
CA SER A 435 1.96 25.87 12.25
C SER A 435 1.67 25.25 10.87
N ARG A 436 2.45 25.60 9.85
CA ARG A 436 2.39 25.04 8.48
C ARG A 436 3.24 23.78 8.30
N VAL A 437 3.99 23.36 9.33
CA VAL A 437 4.64 22.04 9.34
C VAL A 437 3.62 20.99 9.76
N ALA A 438 3.64 19.84 9.10
CA ALA A 438 2.99 18.62 9.56
C ALA A 438 4.04 17.54 9.82
N PHE A 439 3.75 16.66 10.78
CA PHE A 439 4.62 15.54 11.13
C PHE A 439 4.02 14.26 10.57
N ASN A 440 4.56 13.76 9.46
CA ASN A 440 4.15 12.51 8.81
C ASN A 440 4.95 11.38 9.45
N LEU A 441 4.32 10.59 10.33
CA LEU A 441 5.07 9.84 11.35
C LEU A 441 5.94 8.71 10.78
N MET A 442 5.54 8.11 9.66
CA MET A 442 6.28 7.01 9.03
C MET A 442 5.76 6.69 7.62
N ASN A 443 6.63 6.69 6.61
CA ASN A 443 6.24 6.14 5.31
C ASN A 443 5.86 4.65 5.41
N GLU A 444 4.73 4.27 4.81
CA GLU A 444 4.33 2.90 4.45
C GLU A 444 4.79 1.74 5.38
N PRO A 445 4.29 1.66 6.62
CA PRO A 445 4.38 0.43 7.40
C PRO A 445 3.76 -0.75 6.63
N HIS A 446 4.44 -1.89 6.57
CA HIS A 446 3.94 -3.10 5.88
C HIS A 446 4.61 -4.38 6.41
N ASP A 447 4.04 -5.53 6.07
CA ASP A 447 4.58 -6.83 6.43
C ASP A 447 5.57 -7.30 5.36
N GLU A 448 6.85 -7.38 5.72
CA GLU A 448 7.93 -7.90 4.86
C GLU A 448 9.05 -8.44 5.74
N SER A 449 9.59 -9.61 5.37
CA SER A 449 10.50 -10.38 6.21
C SER A 449 11.75 -9.60 6.66
N CYS A 450 12.38 -8.81 5.79
CA CYS A 450 13.45 -7.84 6.11
C CYS A 450 14.57 -8.33 7.06
N ASN A 451 14.88 -9.62 7.07
CA ASN A 451 15.75 -10.28 8.05
C ASN A 451 15.29 -10.19 9.52
N SER A 452 14.04 -9.78 9.78
CA SER A 452 13.41 -9.87 11.10
C SER A 452 13.35 -11.33 11.58
N PRO A 453 13.78 -11.63 12.82
CA PRO A 453 13.69 -12.98 13.39
C PRO A 453 12.23 -13.47 13.49
N ASN A 454 11.28 -12.53 13.58
CA ASN A 454 9.86 -12.80 13.73
C ASN A 454 9.11 -12.91 12.39
N GLY A 455 9.83 -12.87 11.25
CA GLY A 455 9.23 -12.94 9.92
C GLY A 455 8.67 -11.61 9.40
N GLY A 456 8.91 -10.50 10.10
CA GLY A 456 8.64 -9.16 9.57
C GLY A 456 7.18 -8.74 9.51
N VAL A 457 6.31 -9.40 10.29
CA VAL A 457 4.88 -9.03 10.44
C VAL A 457 4.75 -7.97 11.53
N ILE A 458 4.10 -6.85 11.21
CA ILE A 458 3.83 -5.76 12.14
C ILE A 458 2.62 -6.10 13.00
N ASP A 459 2.84 -6.19 14.32
CA ASP A 459 1.78 -6.09 15.33
C ASP A 459 1.21 -4.66 15.33
N ILE A 460 0.01 -4.52 14.75
CA ILE A 460 -0.65 -3.23 14.55
C ILE A 460 -1.05 -2.53 15.86
N GLN A 461 -1.25 -3.28 16.95
CA GLN A 461 -1.56 -2.70 18.27
C GLN A 461 -0.31 -2.12 18.92
N LYS A 462 0.84 -2.81 18.82
CA LYS A 462 2.14 -2.24 19.20
C LYS A 462 2.53 -1.05 18.34
N TRP A 463 2.20 -1.08 17.06
CA TRP A 463 2.42 0.07 16.16
C TRP A 463 1.55 1.28 16.54
N ALA A 464 0.25 1.10 16.79
CA ALA A 464 -0.62 2.18 17.27
C ALA A 464 -0.14 2.76 18.62
N ALA A 465 0.32 1.92 19.55
CA ALA A 465 0.94 2.37 20.80
C ALA A 465 2.25 3.16 20.57
N THR A 466 3.03 2.78 19.56
CA THR A 466 4.25 3.49 19.14
C THR A 466 3.94 4.87 18.56
N LEU A 467 2.93 4.97 17.69
CA LEU A 467 2.42 6.24 17.16
C LEU A 467 1.87 7.14 18.28
N GLN A 468 1.14 6.59 19.26
CA GLN A 468 0.63 7.36 20.41
C GLN A 468 1.77 7.97 21.26
N LEU A 469 2.90 7.28 21.42
CA LEU A 469 4.08 7.84 22.10
C LEU A 469 4.72 8.99 21.28
N ALA A 470 4.78 8.87 19.96
CA ALA A 470 5.26 9.95 19.09
C ALA A 470 4.32 11.18 19.15
N VAL A 471 3.00 11.00 19.06
CA VAL A 471 2.00 12.07 19.27
C VAL A 471 2.24 12.77 20.60
N ASN A 472 2.38 12.01 21.69
CA ASN A 472 2.62 12.56 23.02
C ASN A 472 3.93 13.37 23.09
N ALA A 473 5.02 12.88 22.49
CA ALA A 473 6.30 13.57 22.46
C ALA A 473 6.25 14.87 21.62
N ILE A 474 5.58 14.86 20.47
CA ILE A 474 5.38 16.03 19.61
C ILE A 474 4.60 17.12 20.36
N ARG A 475 3.50 16.76 21.02
CA ARG A 475 2.70 17.72 21.81
C ARG A 475 3.46 18.22 23.05
N ALA A 476 4.21 17.35 23.74
CA ALA A 476 5.05 17.72 24.88
C ALA A 476 6.20 18.68 24.50
N ALA A 477 6.70 18.61 23.26
CA ALA A 477 7.65 19.57 22.70
C ALA A 477 7.04 20.94 22.33
N GLY A 478 5.73 21.14 22.57
CA GLY A 478 5.01 22.40 22.34
C GLY A 478 4.35 22.52 20.96
N ALA A 479 4.55 21.57 20.05
CA ALA A 479 3.97 21.58 18.71
C ALA A 479 2.48 21.18 18.74
N THR A 480 1.62 22.10 19.19
CA THR A 480 0.19 21.87 19.49
C THR A 480 -0.78 22.33 18.40
N SER A 481 -0.29 23.05 17.39
CA SER A 481 -1.10 23.60 16.28
C SER A 481 -1.08 22.72 15.02
N GLN A 482 -0.01 21.95 14.86
CA GLN A 482 0.37 21.19 13.68
C GLN A 482 -0.48 19.93 13.50
N LEU A 483 -0.67 19.54 12.25
CA LEU A 483 -1.19 18.21 11.89
C LEU A 483 -0.13 17.14 12.20
N ILE A 484 -0.60 15.97 12.61
CA ILE A 484 0.20 14.73 12.71
C ILE A 484 -0.49 13.71 11.81
N ILE A 485 0.24 13.17 10.85
CA ILE A 485 -0.25 12.16 9.92
C ILE A 485 0.11 10.77 10.48
N LEU A 486 -0.89 9.89 10.56
CA LEU A 486 -0.85 8.60 11.23
C LEU A 486 -0.94 7.47 10.21
N SER A 487 0.09 6.65 10.18
CA SER A 487 0.35 5.65 9.15
C SER A 487 -0.10 4.26 9.62
N GLY A 488 -1.13 3.70 8.98
CA GLY A 488 -1.52 2.29 9.15
C GLY A 488 -0.47 1.33 8.59
N LYS A 489 -0.72 0.02 8.64
CA LYS A 489 0.08 -0.96 7.91
C LYS A 489 -0.53 -1.29 6.53
N GLY A 490 0.09 -2.24 5.82
CA GLY A 490 -0.29 -2.60 4.45
C GLY A 490 -0.09 -1.45 3.48
N TRP A 491 1.08 -0.80 3.56
CA TRP A 491 1.48 0.34 2.72
C TRP A 491 0.54 1.55 2.83
N THR A 492 -0.25 1.65 3.90
CA THR A 492 -1.28 2.69 4.08
C THR A 492 -2.36 2.75 2.99
N HIS A 493 -2.60 1.65 2.27
CA HIS A 493 -3.68 1.60 1.28
C HIS A 493 -5.06 1.85 1.91
N ALA A 494 -5.97 2.48 1.16
CA ALA A 494 -7.29 2.90 1.64
C ALA A 494 -8.11 1.72 2.21
N ALA A 495 -7.99 0.54 1.59
CA ALA A 495 -8.66 -0.69 2.00
C ALA A 495 -8.23 -1.22 3.38
N THR A 496 -7.00 -0.97 3.85
CA THR A 496 -6.48 -1.55 5.11
C THR A 496 -7.10 -0.91 6.34
N TYR A 497 -7.58 0.33 6.20
CA TYR A 497 -8.33 1.03 7.23
C TYR A 497 -9.79 0.55 7.37
N LEU A 498 -10.35 -0.17 6.40
CA LEU A 498 -11.76 -0.57 6.40
C LEU A 498 -11.98 -1.84 7.23
N PRO A 499 -12.92 -1.87 8.19
CA PRO A 499 -13.18 -3.06 9.02
C PRO A 499 -13.42 -4.37 8.26
N SER A 500 -13.98 -4.30 7.04
CA SER A 500 -14.31 -5.46 6.19
C SER A 500 -13.12 -6.09 5.46
N SER A 501 -12.01 -5.37 5.36
CA SER A 501 -10.75 -5.78 4.71
C SER A 501 -9.54 -5.48 5.59
N SER A 502 -9.78 -5.31 6.89
CA SER A 502 -8.85 -4.65 7.79
C SER A 502 -7.74 -5.60 8.24
N ASP A 503 -6.51 -5.13 8.08
CA ASP A 503 -5.31 -5.66 8.73
C ASP A 503 -5.17 -5.20 10.21
N GLY A 504 -6.21 -4.52 10.71
CA GLY A 504 -6.34 -3.92 12.04
C GLY A 504 -6.03 -2.43 12.09
N SER A 505 -5.53 -1.81 11.01
CA SER A 505 -5.05 -0.42 11.00
C SER A 505 -6.11 0.59 11.37
N GLY A 506 -7.30 0.53 10.76
CA GLY A 506 -8.41 1.42 11.07
C GLY A 506 -8.77 1.42 12.56
N PRO A 507 -9.25 0.29 13.11
CA PRO A 507 -9.61 0.19 14.52
C PRO A 507 -8.47 0.56 15.50
N ALA A 508 -7.22 0.19 15.20
CA ALA A 508 -6.08 0.50 16.09
C ALA A 508 -5.76 2.00 16.13
N LEU A 509 -5.63 2.65 14.96
CA LEU A 509 -5.30 4.07 14.86
C LEU A 509 -6.50 4.99 15.19
N MET A 510 -7.73 4.47 15.15
CA MET A 510 -8.90 5.15 15.70
C MET A 510 -8.78 5.40 17.21
N GLY A 511 -8.06 4.55 17.95
CA GLY A 511 -7.84 4.68 19.39
C GLY A 511 -6.78 5.74 19.79
N ILE A 512 -6.05 6.33 18.83
CA ILE A 512 -5.00 7.31 19.13
C ILE A 512 -5.62 8.66 19.48
N THR A 513 -5.17 9.23 20.59
CA THR A 513 -5.67 10.49 21.19
C THR A 513 -4.65 11.61 21.08
N ASP A 514 -5.13 12.86 20.96
CA ASP A 514 -4.28 14.06 20.92
C ASP A 514 -4.31 14.80 22.27
N PRO A 515 -3.18 14.93 22.99
CA PRO A 515 -3.07 15.79 24.17
C PRO A 515 -3.39 17.27 23.90
N ALA A 516 -3.31 17.73 22.64
CA ALA A 516 -3.73 19.08 22.24
C ALA A 516 -5.27 19.22 22.07
N GLY A 517 -6.04 18.15 22.30
CA GLY A 517 -7.50 18.13 22.33
C GLY A 517 -8.16 17.71 21.02
N GLY A 518 -9.13 16.80 21.12
CA GLY A 518 -9.85 16.24 19.97
C GLY A 518 -9.01 15.28 19.15
N THR A 519 -9.42 15.05 17.90
CA THR A 519 -8.72 14.20 16.92
C THR A 519 -8.60 14.87 15.54
N SER A 520 -9.07 16.11 15.39
CA SER A 520 -9.09 16.84 14.10
C SER A 520 -7.70 17.22 13.56
N LYS A 521 -6.64 17.07 14.36
CA LYS A 521 -5.24 17.21 13.94
C LYS A 521 -4.51 15.87 13.76
N LEU A 522 -5.21 14.76 13.97
CA LEU A 522 -4.70 13.39 13.81
C LEU A 522 -5.28 12.80 12.53
N ILE A 523 -4.53 12.92 11.45
CA ILE A 523 -4.97 12.65 10.08
C ILE A 523 -4.49 11.25 9.69
N PHE A 524 -5.31 10.43 9.04
CA PHE A 524 -4.85 9.16 8.49
C PHE A 524 -4.02 9.38 7.21
N GLU A 525 -2.88 8.70 7.12
CA GLU A 525 -2.07 8.63 5.89
C GLU A 525 -2.72 7.66 4.89
N VAL A 526 -2.78 7.99 3.62
CA VAL A 526 -3.30 7.08 2.59
C VAL A 526 -2.41 7.12 1.36
N HIS A 527 -1.99 5.96 0.86
CA HIS A 527 -1.22 5.81 -0.37
C HIS A 527 -1.98 4.91 -1.35
N GLU A 528 -2.16 5.36 -2.59
CA GLU A 528 -2.75 4.54 -3.66
C GLU A 528 -2.12 4.91 -5.01
N TYR A 529 -1.47 3.95 -5.66
CA TYR A 529 -1.02 4.05 -7.04
C TYR A 529 -2.08 3.55 -8.02
N LEU A 530 -1.95 3.82 -9.32
CA LEU A 530 -3.03 3.59 -10.29
C LEU A 530 -2.82 2.35 -11.18
N ASP A 531 -1.72 1.64 -10.98
CA ASP A 531 -1.31 0.39 -11.63
C ASP A 531 -2.03 -0.86 -11.06
N SER A 532 -1.94 -2.02 -11.75
CA SER A 532 -2.75 -3.21 -11.38
C SER A 532 -2.42 -3.77 -10.00
N ASN A 533 -1.16 -3.65 -9.56
CA ASN A 533 -0.65 -4.19 -8.30
C ASN A 533 -0.38 -3.14 -7.19
N ASN A 534 -0.76 -1.86 -7.39
CA ASN A 534 -0.56 -0.76 -6.43
C ASN A 534 0.89 -0.36 -6.13
N SER A 535 1.84 -0.72 -6.99
CA SER A 535 3.28 -0.57 -6.69
C SER A 535 3.89 0.74 -7.17
N GLY A 536 3.19 1.49 -8.02
CA GLY A 536 3.79 2.61 -8.76
C GLY A 536 4.84 2.15 -9.77
N CYS A 537 4.65 1.00 -10.41
CA CYS A 537 5.62 0.47 -11.39
C CYS A 537 5.66 1.25 -12.71
N ASN A 538 6.62 0.90 -13.57
CA ASN A 538 6.66 1.33 -14.98
C ASN A 538 5.61 0.59 -15.81
N CYS A 539 4.35 0.89 -15.51
CA CYS A 539 3.17 0.15 -15.95
C CYS A 539 1.98 1.13 -16.04
N ASP A 540 1.06 0.90 -16.99
CA ASP A 540 0.00 1.88 -17.27
C ASP A 540 -1.16 1.76 -16.26
N CYS A 541 -1.88 2.85 -16.07
CA CYS A 541 -2.92 2.97 -15.06
C CYS A 541 -4.20 2.20 -15.45
N VAL A 542 -4.81 1.50 -14.51
CA VAL A 542 -6.00 0.65 -14.72
C VAL A 542 -7.19 1.01 -13.84
N THR A 543 -7.00 1.85 -12.83
CA THR A 543 -8.01 2.16 -11.80
C THR A 543 -7.88 3.60 -11.29
N ASN A 544 -8.99 4.16 -10.80
CA ASN A 544 -9.07 5.45 -10.09
C ASN A 544 -9.23 5.29 -8.56
N ASN A 545 -9.18 4.05 -8.06
CA ASN A 545 -9.24 3.70 -6.64
C ASN A 545 -10.51 4.13 -5.87
N ILE A 546 -11.53 4.68 -6.53
CA ILE A 546 -12.78 5.13 -5.88
C ILE A 546 -13.56 3.93 -5.33
N GLY A 547 -13.76 2.93 -6.19
CA GLY A 547 -14.30 1.63 -5.82
C GLY A 547 -13.20 0.61 -5.51
N THR A 548 -13.59 -0.64 -5.30
CA THR A 548 -12.68 -1.75 -4.97
C THR A 548 -12.26 -2.56 -6.20
N ALA A 549 -11.98 -1.89 -7.32
CA ALA A 549 -11.51 -2.55 -8.54
C ALA A 549 -10.17 -3.26 -8.26
N TYR A 550 -9.94 -4.42 -8.90
CA TYR A 550 -8.76 -5.27 -8.63
C TYR A 550 -8.60 -5.72 -7.17
N GLY A 551 -9.64 -5.61 -6.33
CA GLY A 551 -9.59 -5.98 -4.91
C GLY A 551 -8.85 -4.97 -4.01
N ARG A 552 -8.56 -3.77 -4.53
CA ARG A 552 -7.76 -2.72 -3.88
C ARG A 552 -8.41 -1.33 -4.03
N GLY A 553 -7.82 -0.27 -3.46
CA GLY A 553 -8.42 1.06 -3.44
C GLY A 553 -9.54 1.17 -2.40
N GLY A 554 -10.67 1.78 -2.78
CA GLY A 554 -11.85 1.91 -1.94
C GLY A 554 -12.02 3.26 -1.26
N PHE A 555 -11.58 4.36 -1.88
CA PHE A 555 -11.77 5.73 -1.34
C PHE A 555 -13.23 6.04 -0.98
N SER A 556 -14.22 5.47 -1.69
CA SER A 556 -15.64 5.65 -1.33
C SER A 556 -15.98 5.03 0.03
N ALA A 557 -15.52 3.81 0.30
CA ALA A 557 -15.76 3.16 1.59
C ALA A 557 -14.94 3.83 2.70
N LEU A 558 -13.74 4.31 2.39
CA LEU A 558 -12.91 5.06 3.33
C LEU A 558 -13.56 6.40 3.69
N ALA A 559 -14.16 7.11 2.73
CA ALA A 559 -14.89 8.34 2.99
C ALA A 559 -15.99 8.13 4.03
N ASP A 560 -16.80 7.08 3.87
CA ASP A 560 -17.89 6.77 4.81
C ASP A 560 -17.38 6.28 6.16
N TYR A 561 -16.28 5.52 6.20
CA TYR A 561 -15.62 5.12 7.45
C TYR A 561 -15.07 6.33 8.23
N LEU A 562 -14.41 7.27 7.55
CA LEU A 562 -13.92 8.51 8.15
C LEU A 562 -15.08 9.40 8.64
N ARG A 563 -16.12 9.55 7.82
CA ARG A 563 -17.30 10.38 8.08
C ARG A 563 -18.10 9.90 9.29
N SER A 564 -18.31 8.58 9.38
CA SER A 564 -19.00 7.94 10.52
C SER A 564 -18.22 8.02 11.84
N ASN A 565 -16.89 8.13 11.78
CA ASN A 565 -16.02 8.26 12.96
C ASN A 565 -15.57 9.71 13.27
N GLY A 566 -15.96 10.69 12.43
CA GLY A 566 -15.57 12.09 12.61
C GLY A 566 -14.06 12.33 12.46
N ARG A 567 -13.42 11.64 11.49
CA ARG A 567 -11.98 11.68 11.23
C ARG A 567 -11.67 12.18 9.83
N PHE A 568 -10.38 12.45 9.60
CA PHE A 568 -9.86 12.97 8.34
C PHE A 568 -8.68 12.14 7.84
N ALA A 569 -8.49 12.10 6.52
CA ALA A 569 -7.33 11.51 5.86
C ALA A 569 -6.70 12.48 4.85
N MET A 570 -5.49 12.14 4.38
CA MET A 570 -4.79 12.82 3.30
C MET A 570 -4.11 11.79 2.39
N LEU A 571 -4.22 11.97 1.07
CA LEU A 571 -3.56 11.11 0.08
C LEU A 571 -2.11 11.57 -0.09
N THR A 572 -1.18 10.98 0.66
CA THR A 572 0.20 11.48 0.76
C THR A 572 1.13 10.98 -0.34
N GLU A 573 0.78 9.88 -1.00
CA GLU A 573 1.36 9.44 -2.27
C GLU A 573 0.30 8.84 -3.21
N SER A 574 0.39 9.22 -4.49
CA SER A 574 -0.36 8.66 -5.62
C SER A 574 0.33 9.11 -6.90
N GLY A 575 0.36 8.26 -7.92
CA GLY A 575 1.09 8.55 -9.15
C GLY A 575 0.90 7.51 -10.25
N GLY A 576 1.42 7.85 -11.43
CA GLY A 576 1.39 7.00 -12.61
C GLY A 576 2.23 7.60 -13.72
N LEU A 577 2.22 6.95 -14.89
CA LEU A 577 2.98 7.39 -16.05
C LEU A 577 2.51 8.74 -16.60
N ASN A 578 3.43 9.46 -17.26
CA ASN A 578 3.18 10.74 -17.92
C ASN A 578 2.41 10.61 -19.26
N ASN A 579 1.21 10.01 -19.21
CA ASN A 579 0.36 9.75 -20.37
C ASN A 579 -1.11 10.16 -20.12
N ASN A 580 -1.93 10.15 -21.19
CA ASN A 580 -3.35 10.56 -21.12
C ASN A 580 -4.24 9.58 -20.31
N ASN A 581 -3.86 8.31 -20.22
CA ASN A 581 -4.63 7.28 -19.54
C ASN A 581 -4.50 7.43 -18.01
N CYS A 582 -3.28 7.50 -17.50
CA CYS A 582 -2.98 7.85 -16.12
C CYS A 582 -3.53 9.22 -15.72
N ALA A 583 -3.42 10.25 -16.58
CA ALA A 583 -4.06 11.54 -16.33
C ALA A 583 -5.59 11.45 -16.20
N THR A 584 -6.24 10.53 -16.91
CA THR A 584 -7.69 10.30 -16.80
C THR A 584 -8.06 9.69 -15.45
N TYR A 585 -7.38 8.62 -15.03
CA TYR A 585 -7.69 7.95 -13.76
C TYR A 585 -7.29 8.78 -12.53
N LEU A 586 -6.12 9.43 -12.55
CA LEU A 586 -5.69 10.32 -11.46
C LEU A 586 -6.68 11.48 -11.28
N CYS A 587 -7.25 12.01 -12.37
CA CYS A 587 -8.23 13.08 -12.25
C CYS A 587 -9.55 12.63 -11.67
N GLN A 588 -9.96 11.38 -11.90
CA GLN A 588 -11.13 10.81 -11.25
C GLN A 588 -10.87 10.62 -9.75
N GLU A 589 -9.69 10.12 -9.36
CA GLU A 589 -9.27 9.98 -7.96
C GLU A 589 -9.23 11.33 -7.23
N LEU A 590 -8.49 12.31 -7.76
CA LEU A 590 -8.33 13.64 -7.15
C LEU A 590 -9.64 14.44 -7.16
N SER A 591 -10.49 14.30 -8.20
CA SER A 591 -11.84 14.88 -8.22
C SER A 591 -12.74 14.22 -7.18
N PHE A 592 -12.61 12.91 -6.93
CA PHE A 592 -13.34 12.25 -5.84
C PHE A 592 -12.97 12.82 -4.46
N LEU A 593 -11.68 13.03 -4.19
CA LEU A 593 -11.24 13.71 -2.96
C LEU A 593 -11.82 15.13 -2.87
N ALA A 594 -11.80 15.88 -3.97
CA ALA A 594 -12.33 17.25 -4.03
C ALA A 594 -13.86 17.32 -3.87
N ASN A 595 -14.58 16.23 -4.07
CA ASN A 595 -16.02 16.12 -3.77
C ASN A 595 -16.31 15.60 -2.35
N ASN A 596 -15.27 15.23 -1.57
CA ASN A 596 -15.36 14.67 -0.22
C ASN A 596 -14.46 15.42 0.79
N THR A 597 -14.38 16.75 0.68
CA THR A 597 -13.51 17.60 1.52
C THR A 597 -13.92 17.66 3.00
N ASP A 598 -15.05 17.06 3.37
CA ASP A 598 -15.47 16.90 4.76
C ASP A 598 -14.70 15.78 5.49
N VAL A 599 -13.97 14.93 4.74
CA VAL A 599 -13.14 13.84 5.26
C VAL A 599 -11.73 13.77 4.65
N PHE A 600 -11.51 14.27 3.43
CA PHE A 600 -10.17 14.35 2.83
C PHE A 600 -9.64 15.79 2.83
N LEU A 601 -8.46 15.99 3.42
CA LEU A 601 -7.86 17.33 3.49
C LEU A 601 -7.17 17.75 2.19
N GLY A 602 -6.68 16.79 1.39
CA GLY A 602 -5.85 17.07 0.24
C GLY A 602 -5.03 15.88 -0.26
N TYR A 603 -4.06 16.19 -1.11
CA TYR A 603 -3.10 15.23 -1.67
C TYR A 603 -1.68 15.80 -1.84
N THR A 604 -0.71 14.89 -1.87
CA THR A 604 0.63 15.12 -2.45
C THR A 604 0.98 13.96 -3.38
N THR A 605 1.07 14.18 -4.69
CA THR A 605 1.36 13.11 -5.65
C THR A 605 2.86 12.77 -5.73
N TRP A 606 3.20 11.58 -6.22
CA TRP A 606 4.57 11.07 -6.30
C TRP A 606 5.07 11.05 -7.76
N SER A 607 6.19 11.70 -8.13
CA SER A 607 7.06 12.57 -7.30
C SER A 607 7.97 13.51 -8.11
N ALA A 608 8.29 14.66 -7.53
CA ALA A 608 9.31 15.59 -8.02
C ALA A 608 10.57 15.58 -7.10
N GLY A 609 11.42 16.60 -7.19
CA GLY A 609 12.59 16.77 -6.31
C GLY A 609 13.88 16.22 -6.93
N GLY A 610 14.40 15.13 -6.33
CA GLY A 610 15.65 14.47 -6.70
C GLY A 610 15.58 13.58 -7.94
N PHE A 611 14.38 13.20 -8.37
CA PHE A 611 14.17 12.39 -9.58
C PHE A 611 14.46 13.18 -10.85
N ASP A 612 15.04 12.49 -11.84
CA ASP A 612 15.30 13.05 -13.16
C ASP A 612 14.09 12.86 -14.10
N SER A 613 14.29 13.11 -15.39
CA SER A 613 13.26 12.95 -16.43
C SER A 613 13.11 11.51 -16.95
N ASN A 614 13.94 10.57 -16.49
CA ASN A 614 13.89 9.16 -16.90
C ASN A 614 13.10 8.30 -15.91
N TYR A 615 12.98 8.74 -14.64
CA TYR A 615 12.10 8.11 -13.68
C TYR A 615 10.64 8.14 -14.16
N GLU A 616 9.96 7.02 -14.07
CA GLU A 616 8.74 6.77 -14.84
C GLU A 616 7.51 7.52 -14.29
N LEU A 617 7.46 7.69 -12.97
CA LEU A 617 6.45 8.49 -12.26
C LEU A 617 6.95 9.93 -11.99
N THR A 618 7.95 10.41 -12.76
CA THR A 618 8.51 11.75 -12.54
C THR A 618 7.48 12.86 -12.70
N GLN A 619 7.49 13.75 -11.72
CA GLN A 619 6.76 15.02 -11.68
C GLN A 619 7.75 16.19 -11.58
N THR A 620 9.05 15.92 -11.74
CA THR A 620 10.10 16.95 -11.71
C THR A 620 9.94 17.91 -12.89
N PRO A 621 9.75 19.22 -12.65
CA PRO A 621 9.58 20.19 -13.71
C PRO A 621 10.93 20.53 -14.35
N THR A 622 10.95 20.75 -15.66
CA THR A 622 12.17 21.08 -16.41
C THR A 622 12.38 22.58 -16.48
N GLN A 623 13.53 23.09 -16.03
CA GLN A 623 13.88 24.51 -16.13
C GLN A 623 14.63 24.81 -17.44
N ASN A 624 14.09 25.72 -18.26
CA ASN A 624 14.71 26.26 -19.46
C ASN A 624 14.88 27.77 -19.32
N GLY A 625 16.08 28.20 -18.91
CA GLY A 625 16.35 29.60 -18.56
C GLY A 625 15.53 30.01 -17.34
N ASN A 626 14.64 31.00 -17.50
CA ASN A 626 13.75 31.46 -16.43
C ASN A 626 12.35 30.81 -16.49
N THR A 627 12.10 29.91 -17.44
CA THR A 627 10.79 29.24 -17.60
C THR A 627 10.88 27.81 -17.06
N TRP A 628 9.87 27.39 -16.32
CA TRP A 628 9.69 26.00 -15.92
C TRP A 628 8.60 25.36 -16.79
N THR A 629 8.76 24.06 -17.04
CA THR A 629 7.78 23.25 -17.76
C THR A 629 7.51 21.98 -16.95
N ASP A 630 6.29 21.91 -16.44
CA ASP A 630 5.73 20.73 -15.78
C ASP A 630 5.61 19.51 -16.70
N THR A 631 5.49 18.33 -16.08
CA THR A 631 5.20 17.09 -16.79
C THR A 631 3.72 17.01 -17.23
N SER A 632 3.40 16.06 -18.11
CA SER A 632 2.05 15.95 -18.68
C SER A 632 1.01 15.56 -17.62
N LEU A 633 1.38 14.75 -16.62
CA LEU A 633 0.49 14.34 -15.53
C LEU A 633 0.19 15.51 -14.57
N VAL A 634 1.21 16.32 -14.26
CA VAL A 634 1.07 17.49 -13.38
C VAL A 634 0.16 18.55 -14.02
N THR A 635 0.50 18.98 -15.24
CA THR A 635 -0.29 19.97 -16.00
C THR A 635 -1.72 19.51 -16.33
N SER A 636 -1.89 18.23 -16.68
CA SER A 636 -3.21 17.72 -17.08
C SER A 636 -4.12 17.49 -15.89
N CYS A 637 -3.56 17.26 -14.69
CA CYS A 637 -4.31 16.75 -13.57
C CYS A 637 -3.99 17.37 -12.21
N VAL A 638 -2.78 17.19 -11.68
CA VAL A 638 -2.39 17.61 -10.31
C VAL A 638 -2.70 19.10 -10.08
N VAL A 639 -2.42 19.94 -11.07
CA VAL A 639 -2.69 21.39 -11.03
C VAL A 639 -4.16 21.70 -11.23
N LYS A 640 -4.80 21.10 -12.25
CA LYS A 640 -6.21 21.37 -12.58
C LYS A 640 -7.15 20.97 -11.46
N CYS A 641 -6.99 19.77 -10.89
CA CYS A 641 -7.79 19.31 -9.77
C CYS A 641 -7.67 20.24 -8.57
N PHE A 642 -6.44 20.66 -8.21
CA PHE A 642 -6.29 21.58 -7.09
C PHE A 642 -6.95 22.92 -7.37
N GLN A 643 -6.95 23.40 -8.62
CA GLN A 643 -7.62 24.64 -9.04
C GLN A 643 -9.14 24.51 -9.25
N GLY A 644 -9.75 23.33 -9.05
CA GLY A 644 -11.19 23.09 -9.28
C GLY A 644 -11.58 23.05 -10.76
N GLN A 645 -10.69 22.49 -11.60
CA GLN A 645 -10.82 22.37 -13.06
C GLN A 645 -10.73 20.92 -13.55
N CYS A 646 -10.94 19.96 -12.64
CA CYS A 646 -11.26 18.56 -12.91
C CYS A 646 -12.54 18.18 -12.13
#